data_AF-A0A497LY88-F1
#
_entry.id   AF-A0A497LY88-F1
#
_cell.length_a   1.000
_cell.length_b   1.000
_cell.length_c   1.000
_cell.angle_alpha   90.00
_cell.angle_beta   90.00
_cell.angle_gamma   90.00
#
_symmetry.space_group_name_H-M   'P 1'
#
loop_
_entity.id
_entity.type
_entity.pdbx_description
1 polymer ?
#
loop_
_entity_poly.entity_id
_entity_poly.type
_entity_poly.pdbx_seq_one_letter_code
_entity_poly.pdbx_strand_id
1 'polypeptide(L)'
;VDDMQAGIAQYLSSKGLNPKGDCNGDGFVDYNDIKIIENAYGSSPGDPNWDMRADINQDNTVSVYDIVIAADHYGEYGMFYEKTVKMPTFDYIVQEVEKCEDVILLLGFWQEQPPESENWVRIGGHYVTVAGVDPNGKILAFSDPFTDNAELTGNGVVKPPPPHPHPPNPPDTVHNNASYVSHDFYSALIPSSGPSPGNPNFGVAYEPEMFYDLIDNFQGQNCPDEFEEQQGGYNQLWPISVEVEYAIVISPMDWYFKPGQPDYAPHGIPDFDQRQDNWTNPYPPVGTWSWCGPTALANSFWWLDSRYEPGNTPPPEISDGFPLVTAYGEWDDHDPNNAPKLIEELAWYVDCDGLRTGDQHCGTFVWDMQAGIEMYVEDKGLTWKFYEHTVERPDFNLIEKELKRCQDVILLLGFWQYDPDIMEWTRVGGHYVTVAGVDSMNMRIAISDPIRDHAAEGYPGFLLYPESPPDPVPPELHNNASWVSYDFYNVIEQWCPGGDLSLEGYIEETGGGGLGSVENFIMSNFPTGEMQPYQSGLPIYTQIEYAVIVSCKPGVVAAGSEDGNVYVNDFYGNLLWQWNTSLPVVSVALDTNGTYLVSGSRDLPEGPGLLSFYDVNAGPPPLWTAELPISESYDGGWAGTESKSVDIKYNIYNQFDVVAAATDNGLYLFDQYGNLIWEYLETPITIVRISQDGKYIAAADYHTGNIYLFSHLRDGTPGWGPEDGLPLWFISGLGQPGTMIWVAISGLGDYMAVGGYHPEPGPFVALFSRNGTMIWQYSLPKGDYIRVDMPCNGRSIVSVNDDPSDSKGCDLNYFSDLADGTPGWSSSDNTPIWSYWPGKENELAQNPYHDFYTVAISENGDVIATGGADGISNIYMLNTNGTILQKIPNGITVNCIDLTFTGQFGIAGDGTDTYGFFDKDQGLQWTYTTGGRINSVAISKFYPCMFPYPNHNVAVTALQQDIRAKTVIGQNNTLRIYVNVTNYGSFTETFEVVIWARGPFTSPSSSEEIDIARQRVTLNPGETTTLILTWNASAPKGIYTLYGEAEIMKDEIYVYNNELICPKLIYIVITGDIDHDGSVGLTDLVKLALAYGSKPGDPNWDPNCDLDDNGSVGLTDLVKLALYYGSVDPWP
;
A
#
# COMPACT_ATOMS: atom_id res chain seq x y z
N VAL A 1 44.62 -13.95 3.94
CA VAL A 1 43.39 -13.17 4.15
C VAL A 1 43.01 -12.48 2.85
N ASP A 2 43.99 -11.90 2.16
CA ASP A 2 43.87 -11.38 0.80
C ASP A 2 43.23 -12.38 -0.19
N ASP A 3 43.61 -13.67 -0.15
CA ASP A 3 42.97 -14.72 -0.95
C ASP A 3 41.46 -14.90 -0.64
N MET A 4 41.03 -14.66 0.59
CA MET A 4 39.62 -14.78 1.00
C MET A 4 38.81 -13.58 0.53
N GLN A 5 39.34 -12.37 0.72
CA GLN A 5 38.78 -11.13 0.16
C GLN A 5 38.62 -11.25 -1.35
N ALA A 6 39.69 -11.67 -2.04
CA ALA A 6 39.70 -11.86 -3.48
C ALA A 6 38.68 -12.89 -3.95
N GLY A 7 38.62 -14.03 -3.26
CA GLY A 7 37.65 -15.08 -3.54
C GLY A 7 36.20 -14.62 -3.36
N ILE A 8 35.90 -13.81 -2.35
CA ILE A 8 34.57 -13.25 -2.11
C ILE A 8 34.18 -12.27 -3.22
N ALA A 9 35.04 -11.28 -3.51
CA ALA A 9 34.80 -10.30 -4.57
C ALA A 9 34.55 -10.98 -5.93
N GLN A 10 35.38 -11.96 -6.30
CA GLN A 10 35.19 -12.75 -7.51
C GLN A 10 33.92 -13.61 -7.47
N TYR A 11 33.58 -14.19 -6.31
CA TYR A 11 32.38 -15.00 -6.17
C TYR A 11 31.12 -14.16 -6.38
N LEU A 12 31.01 -13.00 -5.70
CA LEU A 12 29.90 -12.05 -5.85
C LEU A 12 29.76 -11.59 -7.31
N SER A 13 30.89 -11.24 -7.93
CA SER A 13 30.98 -10.90 -9.35
C SER A 13 30.53 -12.02 -10.28
N SER A 14 30.95 -13.26 -10.02
CA SER A 14 30.61 -14.43 -10.85
C SER A 14 29.13 -14.82 -10.79
N LYS A 15 28.44 -14.45 -9.69
CA LYS A 15 27.00 -14.65 -9.50
C LYS A 15 26.17 -13.50 -10.07
N GLY A 16 26.81 -12.42 -10.54
CA GLY A 16 26.13 -11.21 -10.99
C GLY A 16 25.48 -10.43 -9.85
N LEU A 17 25.96 -10.63 -8.61
CA LEU A 17 25.53 -9.83 -7.45
C LEU A 17 26.33 -8.53 -7.39
N ASN A 18 27.61 -8.58 -7.76
CA ASN A 18 28.45 -7.40 -8.01
C ASN A 18 28.91 -7.37 -9.48
N PRO A 19 29.32 -6.21 -10.01
CA PRO A 19 29.88 -6.08 -11.36
C PRO A 19 31.21 -6.82 -11.48
N LYS A 20 31.52 -7.34 -12.68
CA LYS A 20 32.74 -8.14 -12.87
C LYS A 20 34.05 -7.36 -12.72
N GLY A 21 33.99 -6.03 -12.73
CA GLY A 21 35.15 -5.16 -12.53
C GLY A 21 35.50 -4.87 -11.07
N ASP A 22 34.69 -5.31 -10.11
CA ASP A 22 34.87 -5.02 -8.68
C ASP A 22 35.97 -5.93 -8.09
N CYS A 23 37.22 -5.53 -8.29
CA CYS A 23 38.40 -6.26 -7.87
C CYS A 23 38.63 -6.15 -6.36
N ASN A 24 38.28 -5.01 -5.77
CA ASN A 24 38.58 -4.71 -4.37
C ASN A 24 37.47 -5.19 -3.41
N GLY A 25 36.27 -5.46 -3.93
CA GLY A 25 35.12 -6.02 -3.23
C GLY A 25 34.22 -4.99 -2.55
N ASP A 26 34.42 -3.68 -2.77
CA ASP A 26 33.61 -2.62 -2.15
C ASP A 26 32.24 -2.42 -2.81
N GLY A 27 31.92 -3.21 -3.84
CA GLY A 27 30.66 -3.13 -4.56
C GLY A 27 30.61 -2.02 -5.60
N PHE A 28 31.74 -1.40 -5.96
CA PHE A 28 31.81 -0.36 -6.98
C PHE A 28 33.05 -0.54 -7.86
N VAL A 29 32.89 -0.45 -9.19
CA VAL A 29 34.04 -0.54 -10.09
C VAL A 29 34.62 0.84 -10.36
N ASP A 30 35.80 1.12 -9.79
CA ASP A 30 36.47 2.40 -9.96
C ASP A 30 37.96 2.28 -10.31
N TYR A 31 38.68 3.41 -10.25
CA TYR A 31 40.09 3.42 -10.57
C TYR A 31 40.95 2.61 -9.58
N ASN A 32 40.48 2.38 -8.35
CA ASN A 32 41.14 1.51 -7.39
C ASN A 32 41.13 0.05 -7.87
N ASP A 33 40.08 -0.40 -8.53
CA ASP A 33 40.03 -1.73 -9.16
C ASP A 33 40.97 -1.84 -10.34
N ILE A 34 40.93 -0.84 -11.24
CA ILE A 34 41.88 -0.76 -12.36
C ILE A 34 43.32 -0.77 -11.85
N LYS A 35 43.61 -0.07 -10.74
CA LYS A 35 44.94 -0.03 -10.14
C LYS A 35 45.39 -1.39 -9.59
N ILE A 36 44.48 -2.21 -9.07
CA ILE A 36 44.77 -3.60 -8.70
C ILE A 36 45.22 -4.38 -9.94
N ILE A 37 44.52 -4.21 -11.07
CA ILE A 37 44.85 -4.85 -12.35
C ILE A 37 46.17 -4.35 -12.92
N GLU A 38 46.42 -3.04 -12.89
CA GLU A 38 47.67 -2.43 -13.38
C GLU A 38 48.90 -2.94 -12.60
N ASN A 39 48.78 -3.07 -11.27
CA ASN A 39 49.86 -3.57 -10.42
C ASN A 39 50.19 -5.04 -10.71
N ALA A 40 49.18 -5.83 -11.09
CA ALA A 40 49.32 -7.24 -11.43
C ALA A 40 49.52 -7.52 -12.93
N TYR A 41 49.56 -6.49 -13.78
CA TYR A 41 49.54 -6.65 -15.24
C TYR A 41 50.69 -7.51 -15.77
N GLY A 42 50.34 -8.52 -16.57
CA GLY A 42 51.28 -9.46 -17.19
C GLY A 42 51.78 -10.57 -16.27
N SER A 43 51.17 -10.76 -15.10
CA SER A 43 51.50 -11.82 -14.15
C SER A 43 50.61 -13.06 -14.31
N SER A 44 51.11 -14.20 -13.84
CA SER A 44 50.39 -15.47 -13.69
C SER A 44 50.64 -16.07 -12.29
N PRO A 45 49.85 -17.07 -11.83
CA PRO A 45 50.03 -17.66 -10.51
C PRO A 45 51.48 -18.08 -10.23
N GLY A 46 52.04 -17.54 -9.14
CA GLY A 46 53.43 -17.77 -8.71
C GLY A 46 54.41 -16.64 -9.04
N ASP A 47 54.00 -15.62 -9.81
CA ASP A 47 54.80 -14.40 -9.99
C ASP A 47 54.71 -13.48 -8.74
N PRO A 48 55.78 -12.72 -8.40
CA PRO A 48 55.80 -11.88 -7.20
C PRO A 48 54.79 -10.72 -7.18
N ASN A 49 54.24 -10.36 -8.35
CA ASN A 49 53.20 -9.33 -8.49
C ASN A 49 51.85 -9.91 -8.91
N TRP A 50 51.67 -11.23 -8.80
CA TRP A 50 50.37 -11.87 -9.03
C TRP A 50 49.36 -11.41 -7.96
N ASP A 51 48.21 -10.94 -8.43
CA ASP A 51 47.05 -10.66 -7.59
C ASP A 51 45.85 -11.34 -8.24
N MET A 52 45.26 -12.32 -7.54
CA MET A 52 44.13 -13.06 -8.11
C MET A 52 42.91 -12.16 -8.36
N ARG A 53 42.75 -11.05 -7.63
CA ARG A 53 41.65 -10.08 -7.84
C ARG A 53 41.67 -9.47 -9.24
N ALA A 54 42.87 -9.35 -9.81
CA ALA A 54 43.10 -8.75 -11.12
C ALA A 54 42.81 -9.70 -12.31
N ASP A 55 42.67 -11.01 -12.07
CA ASP A 55 42.30 -12.01 -13.08
C ASP A 55 40.78 -12.18 -13.14
N ILE A 56 40.11 -11.14 -13.65
CA ILE A 56 38.64 -11.03 -13.64
C ILE A 56 37.98 -12.16 -14.44
N ASN A 57 38.60 -12.56 -15.56
CA ASN A 57 38.05 -13.61 -16.42
C ASN A 57 38.43 -15.04 -15.98
N GLN A 58 39.26 -15.17 -14.94
CA GLN A 58 39.70 -16.41 -14.31
C GLN A 58 40.46 -17.33 -15.29
N ASP A 59 41.26 -16.77 -16.20
CA ASP A 59 42.08 -17.52 -17.15
C ASP A 59 43.52 -17.80 -16.67
N ASN A 60 43.84 -17.37 -15.45
CA ASN A 60 45.17 -17.40 -14.80
C ASN A 60 46.21 -16.47 -15.45
N THR A 61 45.79 -15.42 -16.14
CA THR A 61 46.67 -14.42 -16.75
C THR A 61 46.08 -13.01 -16.61
N VAL A 62 46.71 -12.15 -15.81
CA VAL A 62 46.30 -10.74 -15.76
C VAL A 62 46.76 -10.05 -17.04
N SER A 63 45.81 -9.71 -17.91
CA SER A 63 46.08 -9.25 -19.26
C SER A 63 45.30 -7.99 -19.60
N VAL A 64 45.43 -7.53 -20.85
CA VAL A 64 44.61 -6.43 -21.35
C VAL A 64 43.12 -6.79 -21.36
N TYR A 65 42.76 -8.08 -21.39
CA TYR A 65 41.35 -8.49 -21.35
C TYR A 65 40.72 -8.21 -20.00
N ASP A 66 41.47 -8.30 -18.90
CA ASP A 66 40.97 -8.02 -17.56
C ASP A 66 40.78 -6.52 -17.34
N ILE A 67 41.73 -5.71 -17.83
CA ILE A 67 41.56 -4.24 -17.90
C ILE A 67 40.34 -3.88 -18.74
N VAL A 68 40.12 -4.56 -19.87
CA VAL A 68 38.94 -4.32 -20.71
C VAL A 68 37.67 -4.69 -19.98
N ILE A 69 37.62 -5.80 -19.23
CA ILE A 69 36.42 -6.18 -18.46
C ILE A 69 36.17 -5.18 -17.33
N ALA A 70 37.19 -4.76 -16.57
CA ALA A 70 37.01 -3.72 -15.56
C ALA A 70 36.59 -2.38 -16.16
N ALA A 71 37.15 -2.01 -17.31
CA ALA A 71 36.76 -0.80 -18.03
C ALA A 71 35.33 -0.89 -18.60
N ASP A 72 34.91 -2.07 -19.06
CA ASP A 72 33.55 -2.34 -19.56
C ASP A 72 32.50 -2.23 -18.45
N HIS A 73 32.90 -2.42 -17.19
CA HIS A 73 32.04 -2.34 -16.00
C HIS A 73 32.35 -1.13 -15.10
N TYR A 74 33.18 -0.18 -15.56
CA TYR A 74 33.61 0.98 -14.78
C TYR A 74 32.42 1.89 -14.45
N GLY A 75 32.22 2.22 -13.17
CA GLY A 75 31.09 2.99 -12.67
C GLY A 75 29.85 2.15 -12.33
N GLU A 76 29.87 0.83 -12.50
CA GLU A 76 28.76 -0.04 -12.07
C GLU A 76 28.79 -0.31 -10.56
N TYR A 77 27.60 -0.49 -9.96
CA TYR A 77 27.40 -0.83 -8.54
C TYR A 77 26.91 -2.27 -8.36
N GLY A 78 27.37 -2.89 -7.29
CA GLY A 78 26.94 -4.19 -6.80
C GLY A 78 25.92 -4.11 -5.67
N MET A 79 25.34 -5.26 -5.36
CA MET A 79 24.37 -5.42 -4.28
C MET A 79 25.03 -5.56 -2.91
N PHE A 80 26.32 -5.91 -2.86
CA PHE A 80 27.06 -6.17 -1.62
C PHE A 80 28.42 -5.47 -1.63
N TYR A 81 28.95 -5.22 -0.44
CA TYR A 81 30.36 -4.89 -0.23
C TYR A 81 31.00 -5.90 0.75
N GLU A 82 32.29 -6.14 0.59
CA GLU A 82 33.15 -6.87 1.50
C GLU A 82 34.11 -5.89 2.18
N LYS A 83 34.33 -6.11 3.48
CA LYS A 83 35.27 -5.30 4.27
C LYS A 83 36.09 -6.17 5.20
N THR A 84 37.38 -6.29 4.88
CA THR A 84 38.37 -6.95 5.74
C THR A 84 39.00 -5.96 6.72
N VAL A 85 38.90 -6.27 8.01
CA VAL A 85 39.44 -5.48 9.12
C VAL A 85 40.54 -6.24 9.85
N LYS A 86 41.73 -5.64 9.87
CA LYS A 86 42.89 -6.14 10.64
C LYS A 86 42.77 -5.77 12.12
N MET A 87 43.12 -6.70 13.00
CA MET A 87 43.08 -6.56 14.45
C MET A 87 41.76 -5.92 14.94
N PRO A 88 40.60 -6.51 14.60
CA PRO A 88 39.30 -5.94 14.99
C PRO A 88 39.15 -5.86 16.51
N THR A 89 38.20 -5.05 16.96
CA THR A 89 37.79 -5.05 18.38
C THR A 89 36.58 -5.95 18.58
N PHE A 90 36.38 -6.47 19.79
CA PHE A 90 35.16 -7.22 20.11
C PHE A 90 33.88 -6.40 19.85
N ASP A 91 33.88 -5.11 20.22
CA ASP A 91 32.74 -4.23 20.02
C ASP A 91 32.43 -4.02 18.53
N TYR A 92 33.46 -3.99 17.67
CA TYR A 92 33.27 -3.98 16.22
C TYR A 92 32.54 -5.24 15.75
N ILE A 93 32.95 -6.43 16.19
CA ILE A 93 32.27 -7.70 15.82
C ILE A 93 30.82 -7.71 16.30
N VAL A 94 30.55 -7.21 17.50
CA VAL A 94 29.18 -7.08 18.02
C VAL A 94 28.34 -6.19 17.11
N GLN A 95 28.86 -5.01 16.74
CA GLN A 95 28.13 -4.06 15.90
C GLN A 95 27.77 -4.66 14.53
N GLU A 96 28.71 -5.32 13.87
CA GLU A 96 28.45 -5.91 12.55
C GLU A 96 27.46 -7.08 12.65
N VAL A 97 27.55 -7.94 13.67
CA VAL A 97 26.56 -9.03 13.87
C VAL A 97 25.17 -8.50 14.24
N GLU A 98 25.06 -7.42 15.02
CA GLU A 98 23.77 -6.79 15.37
C GLU A 98 23.10 -6.11 14.18
N LYS A 99 23.89 -5.63 13.20
CA LYS A 99 23.42 -5.16 11.90
C LYS A 99 22.94 -6.28 10.97
N CYS A 100 23.01 -7.54 11.41
CA CYS A 100 22.71 -8.72 10.61
C CYS A 100 23.69 -8.93 9.44
N GLU A 101 24.94 -8.47 9.59
CA GLU A 101 26.00 -8.72 8.64
C GLU A 101 26.63 -10.11 8.85
N ASP A 102 27.14 -10.70 7.77
CA ASP A 102 27.91 -11.95 7.85
C ASP A 102 29.37 -11.64 8.23
N VAL A 103 29.84 -12.24 9.33
CA VAL A 103 31.19 -11.99 9.87
C VAL A 103 32.00 -13.30 9.97
N ILE A 104 33.16 -13.32 9.30
CA ILE A 104 34.14 -14.42 9.34
C ILE A 104 35.40 -13.94 10.05
N LEU A 105 35.92 -14.71 11.01
CA LEU A 105 37.13 -14.37 11.76
C LEU A 105 38.30 -15.28 11.38
N LEU A 106 39.50 -14.70 11.29
CA LEU A 106 40.76 -15.45 11.30
C LEU A 106 41.31 -15.51 12.73
N LEU A 107 41.36 -16.71 13.29
CA LEU A 107 41.97 -17.00 14.57
C LEU A 107 43.44 -17.38 14.38
N GLY A 108 44.37 -16.65 15.01
CA GLY A 108 45.80 -16.95 15.02
C GLY A 108 46.21 -17.76 16.24
N PHE A 109 46.96 -18.84 16.03
CA PHE A 109 47.49 -19.70 17.11
C PHE A 109 48.95 -19.37 17.41
N TRP A 110 49.21 -18.81 18.59
CA TRP A 110 50.52 -18.30 19.00
C TRP A 110 51.08 -19.05 20.21
N GLN A 111 52.38 -19.32 20.20
CA GLN A 111 53.08 -19.96 21.32
C GLN A 111 54.39 -19.24 21.63
N GLU A 112 54.63 -18.91 22.91
CA GLU A 112 55.87 -18.30 23.38
C GLU A 112 56.95 -19.36 23.60
N GLN A 113 58.11 -19.24 22.92
CA GLN A 113 59.12 -20.29 22.82
C GLN A 113 60.56 -19.82 23.18
N PRO A 114 61.10 -20.15 24.37
CA PRO A 114 60.45 -20.78 25.53
C PRO A 114 59.51 -19.82 26.28
N PRO A 115 58.65 -20.29 27.20
CA PRO A 115 57.76 -19.43 27.98
C PRO A 115 58.53 -18.35 28.73
N GLU A 116 57.95 -17.16 28.84
CA GLU A 116 58.54 -15.95 29.45
C GLU A 116 59.80 -15.43 28.72
N SER A 117 59.98 -15.72 27.43
CA SER A 117 61.12 -15.25 26.62
C SER A 117 60.81 -14.07 25.70
N GLU A 118 59.54 -13.67 25.60
CA GLU A 118 58.99 -12.72 24.62
C GLU A 118 59.15 -13.18 23.16
N ASN A 119 59.64 -14.40 22.92
CA ASN A 119 59.81 -14.97 21.58
C ASN A 119 58.55 -15.71 21.15
N TRP A 120 57.63 -15.00 20.49
CA TRP A 120 56.37 -15.54 19.99
C TRP A 120 56.52 -16.22 18.64
N VAL A 121 55.97 -17.42 18.54
CA VAL A 121 55.97 -18.27 17.34
C VAL A 121 54.54 -18.49 16.89
N ARG A 122 54.25 -18.21 15.61
CA ARG A 122 52.95 -18.45 14.97
C ARG A 122 52.86 -19.91 14.56
N ILE A 123 52.03 -20.69 15.24
CA ILE A 123 51.92 -22.14 15.01
C ILE A 123 51.04 -22.43 13.80
N GLY A 124 49.93 -21.72 13.66
CA GLY A 124 48.92 -21.93 12.61
C GLY A 124 47.75 -20.97 12.80
N GLY A 125 46.66 -21.18 12.07
CA GLY A 125 45.43 -20.40 12.24
C GLY A 125 44.20 -21.12 11.70
N HIS A 126 43.02 -20.59 12.00
CA HIS A 126 41.72 -21.19 11.68
C HIS A 126 40.66 -20.13 11.37
N TYR A 127 39.81 -20.38 10.38
CA TYR A 127 38.69 -19.49 10.06
C TYR A 127 37.40 -20.01 10.68
N VAL A 128 36.62 -19.12 11.29
CA VAL A 128 35.31 -19.42 11.89
C VAL A 128 34.28 -18.38 11.48
N THR A 129 33.01 -18.77 11.38
CA THR A 129 31.90 -17.82 11.12
C THR A 129 31.22 -17.47 12.43
N VAL A 130 30.93 -16.19 12.67
CA VAL A 130 30.26 -15.73 13.88
C VAL A 130 28.74 -15.94 13.73
N ALA A 131 28.20 -16.90 14.46
CA ALA A 131 26.77 -17.25 14.42
C ALA A 131 25.94 -16.49 15.47
N GLY A 132 26.59 -15.71 16.33
CA GLY A 132 25.94 -14.90 17.35
C GLY A 132 26.92 -14.31 18.35
N VAL A 133 26.45 -13.32 19.10
CA VAL A 133 27.24 -12.61 20.12
C VAL A 133 26.40 -12.40 21.38
N ASP A 134 27.06 -12.37 22.54
CA ASP A 134 26.50 -11.82 23.78
C ASP A 134 27.43 -10.70 24.26
N PRO A 135 27.06 -9.42 24.02
CA PRO A 135 27.89 -8.29 24.40
C PRO A 135 28.12 -8.18 25.92
N ASN A 136 27.11 -8.56 26.72
CA ASN A 136 27.17 -8.45 28.18
C ASN A 136 28.01 -9.57 28.80
N GLY A 137 27.85 -10.79 28.28
CA GLY A 137 28.64 -11.96 28.68
C GLY A 137 30.04 -12.00 28.09
N LYS A 138 30.33 -11.18 27.06
CA LYS A 138 31.53 -11.24 26.21
C LYS A 138 31.71 -12.64 25.60
N ILE A 139 30.65 -13.16 25.00
CA ILE A 139 30.64 -14.50 24.38
C ILE A 139 30.47 -14.34 22.87
N LEU A 140 31.21 -15.15 22.12
CA LEU A 140 31.03 -15.35 20.69
C LEU A 140 30.48 -16.77 20.47
N ALA A 141 29.52 -16.91 19.58
CA ALA A 141 29.08 -18.19 19.05
C ALA A 141 29.73 -18.41 17.69
N PHE A 142 30.44 -19.52 17.52
CA PHE A 142 31.08 -19.88 16.26
C PHE A 142 30.33 -21.02 15.57
N SER A 143 30.08 -20.85 14.27
CA SER A 143 29.97 -22.00 13.37
C SER A 143 31.38 -22.36 12.93
N ASP A 144 31.95 -23.37 13.58
CA ASP A 144 33.33 -23.82 13.37
C ASP A 144 33.34 -24.97 12.33
N PRO A 145 34.05 -24.84 11.20
CA PRO A 145 34.02 -25.85 10.14
C PRO A 145 34.82 -27.12 10.44
N PHE A 146 35.52 -27.19 11.59
CA PHE A 146 36.32 -28.35 12.00
C PHE A 146 35.82 -28.99 13.30
N THR A 147 35.40 -28.19 14.28
CA THR A 147 35.02 -28.67 15.61
C THR A 147 33.55 -28.39 15.90
N ASP A 148 32.80 -29.41 16.33
CA ASP A 148 31.43 -29.27 16.85
C ASP A 148 31.41 -29.51 18.37
N ASN A 149 32.05 -28.63 19.14
CA ASN A 149 32.24 -28.82 20.58
C ASN A 149 30.90 -28.91 21.35
N ALA A 150 29.88 -28.16 20.91
CA ALA A 150 28.53 -28.18 21.48
C ALA A 150 27.87 -29.57 21.35
N GLU A 151 28.12 -30.29 20.27
CA GLU A 151 27.65 -31.67 20.10
C GLU A 151 28.43 -32.67 20.99
N LEU A 152 29.67 -32.33 21.36
CA LEU A 152 30.54 -33.09 22.25
C LEU A 152 30.36 -32.74 23.74
N THR A 153 29.22 -32.15 24.13
CA THR A 153 28.87 -31.69 25.50
C THR A 153 29.50 -30.37 25.95
N GLY A 154 30.15 -29.65 25.04
CA GLY A 154 30.62 -28.28 25.25
C GLY A 154 29.48 -27.26 25.32
N ASN A 155 29.82 -26.01 25.64
CA ASN A 155 28.83 -24.92 25.65
C ASN A 155 28.49 -24.50 24.22
N GLY A 156 27.20 -24.39 23.91
CA GLY A 156 26.74 -23.99 22.59
C GLY A 156 25.27 -24.27 22.35
N VAL A 157 24.85 -24.12 21.10
CA VAL A 157 23.50 -24.42 20.62
C VAL A 157 23.56 -25.47 19.53
N VAL A 158 22.74 -26.51 19.67
CA VAL A 158 22.58 -27.58 18.69
C VAL A 158 21.12 -27.66 18.29
N LYS A 159 20.82 -27.55 16.99
CA LYS A 159 19.45 -27.64 16.46
C LYS A 159 19.43 -28.56 15.23
N PRO A 160 18.52 -29.54 15.14
CA PRO A 160 17.62 -29.99 16.21
C PRO A 160 18.41 -30.56 17.41
N PRO A 161 17.83 -30.59 18.62
CA PRO A 161 18.51 -31.17 19.78
C PRO A 161 18.83 -32.66 19.57
N PRO A 162 19.99 -33.16 20.07
CA PRO A 162 20.33 -34.58 20.01
C PRO A 162 19.26 -35.49 20.65
N PRO A 163 19.13 -36.77 20.22
CA PRO A 163 20.03 -37.49 19.32
C PRO A 163 19.65 -37.38 17.83
N HIS A 164 20.58 -36.89 17.00
CA HIS A 164 20.60 -37.02 15.55
C HIS A 164 21.88 -37.76 15.09
N PRO A 165 21.97 -38.24 13.84
CA PRO A 165 23.03 -39.16 13.42
C PRO A 165 24.37 -38.45 13.18
N HIS A 166 25.09 -38.03 14.22
CA HIS A 166 26.44 -37.43 14.14
C HIS A 166 27.54 -38.51 14.26
N PRO A 167 28.38 -38.73 13.22
CA PRO A 167 29.48 -39.69 13.29
C PRO A 167 30.70 -39.09 14.02
N PRO A 168 31.31 -39.79 15.00
CA PRO A 168 32.43 -39.27 15.79
C PRO A 168 33.76 -39.14 15.02
N ASN A 169 33.79 -39.46 13.72
CA ASN A 169 34.96 -39.34 12.86
C ASN A 169 34.53 -38.97 11.42
N PRO A 170 35.33 -38.18 10.69
CA PRO A 170 35.03 -37.80 9.32
C PRO A 170 34.95 -39.01 8.36
N PRO A 171 34.21 -38.91 7.24
CA PRO A 171 33.48 -37.72 6.82
C PRO A 171 32.16 -37.56 7.59
N ASP A 172 31.97 -36.40 8.20
CA ASP A 172 30.67 -35.95 8.67
C ASP A 172 29.96 -35.21 7.53
N THR A 173 28.70 -35.57 7.29
CA THR A 173 27.88 -35.01 6.21
C THR A 173 26.57 -34.45 6.72
N VAL A 174 26.36 -34.47 8.04
CA VAL A 174 25.11 -34.09 8.70
C VAL A 174 24.91 -32.58 8.60
N HIS A 175 25.97 -31.82 8.87
CA HIS A 175 25.99 -30.36 8.79
C HIS A 175 25.99 -29.81 7.35
N ASN A 176 25.98 -30.67 6.32
CA ASN A 176 25.67 -30.25 4.94
C ASN A 176 24.17 -29.93 4.75
N ASN A 177 23.31 -30.31 5.70
CA ASN A 177 21.92 -29.89 5.74
C ASN A 177 21.78 -28.77 6.76
N ALA A 178 21.48 -27.56 6.30
CA ALA A 178 21.34 -26.35 7.12
C ALA A 178 20.26 -26.45 8.22
N SER A 179 19.41 -27.48 8.21
CA SER A 179 18.52 -27.78 9.34
C SER A 179 19.25 -28.33 10.57
N TYR A 180 20.51 -28.78 10.43
CA TYR A 180 21.36 -29.34 11.48
C TYR A 180 22.53 -28.39 11.73
N VAL A 181 22.41 -27.55 12.76
CA VAL A 181 23.43 -26.56 13.14
C VAL A 181 24.01 -26.89 14.51
N SER A 182 25.32 -26.68 14.64
CA SER A 182 26.07 -26.72 15.87
C SER A 182 26.85 -25.41 15.97
N HIS A 183 26.56 -24.60 17.00
CA HIS A 183 27.25 -23.34 17.25
C HIS A 183 27.92 -23.39 18.62
N ASP A 184 29.23 -23.23 18.64
CA ASP A 184 30.09 -23.36 19.81
C ASP A 184 30.30 -22.02 20.51
N PHE A 185 30.12 -21.97 21.83
CA PHE A 185 30.25 -20.73 22.59
C PHE A 185 31.63 -20.59 23.22
N TYR A 186 32.30 -19.48 22.93
CA TYR A 186 33.61 -19.13 23.47
C TYR A 186 33.61 -17.74 24.09
N SER A 187 34.34 -17.57 25.19
CA SER A 187 34.52 -16.26 25.82
C SER A 187 35.57 -15.44 25.08
N ALA A 188 35.26 -14.17 24.82
CA ALA A 188 36.22 -13.17 24.37
C ALA A 188 37.14 -12.75 25.53
N LEU A 189 38.44 -12.72 25.26
CA LEU A 189 39.50 -12.35 26.21
C LEU A 189 39.99 -10.94 25.87
N ILE A 190 39.62 -9.95 26.68
CA ILE A 190 39.90 -8.52 26.43
C ILE A 190 40.57 -7.90 27.67
N PRO A 191 41.86 -7.50 27.60
CA PRO A 191 42.78 -7.75 26.49
C PRO A 191 43.11 -9.25 26.34
N SER A 192 43.81 -9.63 25.27
CA SER A 192 44.23 -11.02 25.03
C SER A 192 45.01 -11.58 26.22
N SER A 193 44.97 -12.91 26.41
CA SER A 193 45.67 -13.61 27.48
C SER A 193 47.20 -13.61 27.35
N GLY A 194 47.75 -13.13 26.23
CA GLY A 194 49.20 -12.92 26.03
C GLY A 194 49.49 -11.67 25.18
N PRO A 195 50.68 -11.04 25.30
CA PRO A 195 51.13 -9.94 24.44
C PRO A 195 51.58 -10.43 23.06
N SER A 196 50.83 -11.34 22.46
CA SER A 196 51.21 -11.95 21.19
C SER A 196 51.16 -10.89 20.06
N PRO A 197 51.96 -11.04 18.99
CA PRO A 197 52.00 -10.11 17.87
C PRO A 197 50.73 -10.06 17.01
N GLY A 198 49.81 -11.03 17.15
CA GLY A 198 48.60 -11.17 16.32
C GLY A 198 47.57 -10.07 16.54
N ASN A 199 46.83 -10.11 17.65
CA ASN A 199 45.96 -9.04 18.13
C ASN A 199 45.97 -9.04 19.68
N PRO A 200 46.86 -8.25 20.32
CA PRO A 200 47.03 -8.28 21.77
C PRO A 200 45.81 -7.77 22.55
N ASN A 201 44.82 -7.17 21.87
CA ASN A 201 43.63 -6.60 22.51
C ASN A 201 42.39 -7.48 22.39
N PHE A 202 42.43 -8.56 21.61
CA PHE A 202 41.27 -9.43 21.40
C PHE A 202 41.67 -10.90 21.21
N GLY A 203 41.68 -11.63 22.32
CA GLY A 203 41.84 -13.08 22.37
C GLY A 203 40.49 -13.80 22.41
N VAL A 204 40.52 -15.12 22.19
CA VAL A 204 39.36 -16.00 22.38
C VAL A 204 39.79 -17.19 23.24
N ALA A 205 38.94 -17.61 24.17
CA ALA A 205 39.14 -18.81 24.99
C ALA A 205 38.93 -20.11 24.19
N TYR A 206 39.56 -20.19 23.02
CA TYR A 206 39.58 -21.35 22.14
C TYR A 206 40.85 -22.15 22.45
N GLU A 207 40.73 -23.43 22.83
CA GLU A 207 41.84 -24.27 23.29
C GLU A 207 42.19 -25.34 22.25
N PRO A 208 42.93 -24.99 21.17
CA PRO A 208 43.15 -25.88 20.04
C PRO A 208 43.94 -27.16 20.40
N GLU A 209 44.76 -27.12 21.45
CA GLU A 209 45.51 -28.27 21.98
C GLU A 209 44.63 -29.35 22.65
N MET A 210 43.37 -29.03 22.97
CA MET A 210 42.43 -29.95 23.61
C MET A 210 41.62 -30.77 22.61
N PHE A 211 41.63 -30.39 21.32
CA PHE A 211 40.92 -31.08 20.25
C PHE A 211 41.85 -32.06 19.52
N TYR A 212 41.35 -33.28 19.28
CA TYR A 212 42.14 -34.36 18.68
C TYR A 212 42.58 -33.99 17.26
N ASP A 213 43.89 -34.11 16.99
CA ASP A 213 44.57 -33.81 15.71
C ASP A 213 44.40 -32.37 15.18
N LEU A 214 43.76 -31.43 15.90
CA LEU A 214 43.53 -30.06 15.41
C LEU A 214 44.86 -29.35 15.12
N ILE A 215 45.76 -29.26 16.10
CA ILE A 215 47.07 -28.62 15.90
C ILE A 215 47.90 -29.30 14.81
N ASP A 216 47.88 -30.64 14.74
CA ASP A 216 48.62 -31.37 13.71
C ASP A 216 48.09 -31.07 12.29
N ASN A 217 46.80 -30.76 12.14
CA ASN A 217 46.20 -30.36 10.88
C ASN A 217 46.47 -28.88 10.56
N PHE A 218 46.36 -27.98 11.54
CA PHE A 218 46.44 -26.53 11.30
C PHE A 218 47.86 -25.95 11.40
N GLN A 219 48.86 -26.72 11.84
CA GLN A 219 50.24 -26.22 11.93
C GLN A 219 50.76 -25.76 10.56
N GLY A 220 51.20 -24.50 10.49
CA GLY A 220 51.67 -23.83 9.28
C GLY A 220 50.57 -23.38 8.32
N GLN A 221 49.29 -23.59 8.64
CA GLN A 221 48.16 -23.14 7.83
C GLN A 221 47.68 -21.74 8.21
N ASN A 222 46.94 -21.09 7.30
CA ASN A 222 46.22 -19.83 7.49
C ASN A 222 47.06 -18.75 8.17
N CYS A 223 48.30 -18.57 7.70
CA CYS A 223 49.22 -17.55 8.20
C CYS A 223 49.24 -16.36 7.25
N PRO A 224 48.88 -15.16 7.72
CA PRO A 224 49.10 -13.93 6.97
C PRO A 224 50.58 -13.70 6.67
N ASP A 225 50.88 -13.08 5.53
CA ASP A 225 52.24 -12.80 5.02
C ASP A 225 53.11 -12.09 6.08
N GLU A 226 52.54 -11.17 6.85
CA GLU A 226 53.28 -10.43 7.87
C GLU A 226 53.78 -11.29 9.04
N PHE A 227 53.24 -12.49 9.20
CA PHE A 227 53.59 -13.42 10.29
C PHE A 227 54.35 -14.66 9.77
N GLU A 228 54.61 -14.78 8.46
CA GLU A 228 55.32 -15.92 7.89
C GLU A 228 56.72 -16.12 8.50
N GLU A 229 57.47 -15.02 8.71
CA GLU A 229 58.81 -15.08 9.30
C GLU A 229 58.79 -15.58 10.77
N GLN A 230 57.63 -15.51 11.42
CA GLN A 230 57.41 -15.92 12.81
C GLN A 230 56.83 -17.33 12.92
N GLN A 231 56.62 -18.03 11.81
CA GLN A 231 56.16 -19.41 11.83
C GLN A 231 57.15 -20.35 12.49
N GLY A 232 56.64 -21.36 13.19
CA GLY A 232 57.48 -22.40 13.76
C GLY A 232 56.70 -23.63 14.21
N GLY A 233 57.45 -24.62 14.69
CA GLY A 233 56.88 -25.91 15.10
C GLY A 233 56.14 -25.82 16.42
N TYR A 234 55.02 -26.54 16.54
CA TYR A 234 54.32 -26.71 17.80
C TYR A 234 55.17 -27.46 18.83
N ASN A 235 55.19 -26.95 20.06
CA ASN A 235 55.78 -27.63 21.20
C ASN A 235 54.69 -27.99 22.22
N GLN A 236 54.38 -29.28 22.33
CA GLN A 236 53.36 -29.85 23.25
C GLN A 236 53.55 -29.53 24.75
N LEU A 237 54.69 -28.97 25.15
CA LEU A 237 54.98 -28.65 26.55
C LEU A 237 54.52 -27.23 26.95
N TRP A 238 54.12 -26.39 25.99
CA TRP A 238 53.83 -24.97 26.21
C TRP A 238 52.41 -24.61 25.73
N PRO A 239 51.73 -23.65 26.36
CA PRO A 239 50.34 -23.31 26.04
C PRO A 239 50.22 -22.52 24.73
N ILE A 240 49.03 -22.54 24.11
CA ILE A 240 48.71 -21.73 22.92
C ILE A 240 47.84 -20.54 23.35
N SER A 241 48.09 -19.38 22.75
CA SER A 241 47.23 -18.19 22.83
C SER A 241 46.51 -18.02 21.49
N VAL A 242 45.20 -17.82 21.52
CA VAL A 242 44.36 -17.64 20.32
C VAL A 242 43.87 -16.21 20.24
N GLU A 243 44.12 -15.55 19.11
CA GLU A 243 43.78 -14.14 18.89
C GLU A 243 42.99 -13.94 17.60
N VAL A 244 42.07 -12.97 17.61
CA VAL A 244 41.33 -12.58 16.40
C VAL A 244 42.19 -11.63 15.58
N GLU A 245 42.87 -12.15 14.57
CA GLU A 245 43.81 -11.39 13.75
C GLU A 245 43.09 -10.55 12.69
N TYR A 246 42.01 -11.08 12.11
CA TYR A 246 41.20 -10.42 11.08
C TYR A 246 39.71 -10.72 11.23
N ALA A 247 38.88 -9.78 10.79
CA ALA A 247 37.45 -9.98 10.53
C ALA A 247 37.13 -9.63 9.08
N ILE A 248 36.37 -10.46 8.42
CA ILE A 248 35.89 -10.30 7.04
C ILE A 248 34.38 -10.13 7.15
N VAL A 249 33.87 -8.98 6.73
CA VAL A 249 32.45 -8.62 6.81
C VAL A 249 31.88 -8.56 5.41
N ILE A 250 30.72 -9.18 5.18
CA ILE A 250 30.00 -9.14 3.90
C ILE A 250 28.61 -8.56 4.14
N SER A 251 28.28 -7.49 3.41
CA SER A 251 27.12 -6.63 3.71
C SER A 251 26.39 -6.16 2.46
N PRO A 252 25.05 -6.00 2.47
CA PRO A 252 24.34 -5.36 1.38
C PRO A 252 24.66 -3.85 1.28
N MET A 253 24.59 -3.29 0.08
CA MET A 253 24.64 -1.83 -0.12
C MET A 253 23.32 -1.21 0.36
N ASP A 254 23.36 -0.44 1.46
CA ASP A 254 22.18 0.04 2.19
C ASP A 254 21.58 1.36 1.65
N TRP A 255 21.58 1.50 0.32
CA TRP A 255 20.94 2.62 -0.37
C TRP A 255 19.46 2.33 -0.62
N TYR A 256 18.60 3.28 -0.26
CA TYR A 256 17.26 3.36 -0.82
C TYR A 256 17.30 4.29 -2.03
N PHE A 257 17.05 3.78 -3.23
CA PHE A 257 16.76 4.57 -4.42
C PHE A 257 15.27 4.56 -4.70
N LYS A 258 14.77 5.66 -5.28
CA LYS A 258 13.43 5.66 -5.84
C LYS A 258 13.31 4.55 -6.89
N PRO A 259 12.25 3.72 -6.82
CA PRO A 259 12.11 2.60 -7.72
C PRO A 259 11.91 3.08 -9.16
N GLY A 260 12.55 2.38 -10.09
CA GLY A 260 12.30 2.58 -11.51
C GLY A 260 10.86 2.22 -11.88
N GLN A 261 10.32 2.94 -12.86
CA GLN A 261 9.00 2.70 -13.44
C GLN A 261 9.13 2.18 -14.87
N PRO A 262 8.36 1.15 -15.28
CA PRO A 262 8.46 0.57 -16.62
C PRO A 262 8.24 1.58 -17.75
N ASP A 263 7.39 2.59 -17.51
CA ASP A 263 7.19 3.68 -18.45
C ASP A 263 8.21 4.79 -18.20
N TYR A 264 9.34 4.67 -18.90
CA TYR A 264 10.36 5.71 -19.11
C TYR A 264 11.08 6.37 -17.93
N ALA A 265 10.82 5.97 -16.68
CA ALA A 265 11.71 6.24 -15.55
C ALA A 265 12.39 4.95 -15.03
N PRO A 266 13.02 4.11 -15.90
CA PRO A 266 13.36 2.72 -15.59
C PRO A 266 14.41 2.55 -14.48
N HIS A 267 15.12 3.62 -14.14
CA HIS A 267 16.21 3.61 -13.16
C HIS A 267 15.97 4.58 -11.99
N GLY A 268 14.72 5.05 -11.82
CA GLY A 268 14.34 6.00 -10.80
C GLY A 268 14.18 7.41 -11.36
N ILE A 269 14.57 8.41 -10.59
CA ILE A 269 14.46 9.83 -10.96
C ILE A 269 15.21 10.13 -12.27
N PRO A 270 14.60 10.73 -13.29
CA PRO A 270 15.31 11.20 -14.48
C PRO A 270 16.42 12.20 -14.14
N ASP A 271 17.36 12.37 -15.07
CA ASP A 271 18.53 13.20 -14.85
C ASP A 271 18.67 14.33 -15.88
N PHE A 272 17.60 15.10 -16.10
CA PHE A 272 17.58 16.14 -17.13
C PHE A 272 18.62 17.23 -16.91
N ASP A 273 19.27 17.64 -18.00
CA ASP A 273 20.31 18.68 -18.01
C ASP A 273 19.71 20.02 -18.47
N GLN A 274 20.03 21.11 -17.76
CA GLN A 274 19.61 22.46 -18.15
C GLN A 274 20.41 23.05 -19.32
N ARG A 275 21.54 22.46 -19.72
CA ARG A 275 22.50 22.99 -20.73
C ARG A 275 22.10 22.69 -22.17
N GLN A 276 20.80 22.63 -22.46
CA GLN A 276 20.27 22.11 -23.73
C GLN A 276 19.70 23.18 -24.68
N ASP A 277 19.31 24.35 -24.18
CA ASP A 277 18.82 25.48 -25.01
C ASP A 277 19.34 26.83 -24.47
N ASN A 278 18.77 27.98 -24.85
CA ASN A 278 19.18 29.29 -24.37
C ASN A 278 18.54 29.64 -23.00
N TRP A 279 18.51 28.68 -22.07
CA TRP A 279 17.97 28.78 -20.70
C TRP A 279 18.96 29.50 -19.77
N THR A 280 19.34 30.70 -20.19
CA THR A 280 20.35 31.51 -19.53
C THR A 280 19.76 32.81 -19.00
N ASN A 281 20.35 33.28 -17.91
CA ASN A 281 19.93 34.42 -17.13
C ASN A 281 19.85 35.69 -18.00
N PRO A 282 18.66 36.32 -18.10
CA PRO A 282 18.49 37.58 -18.82
C PRO A 282 18.96 38.79 -18.01
N TYR A 283 19.23 38.63 -16.72
CA TYR A 283 19.65 39.68 -15.78
C TYR A 283 21.06 39.40 -15.22
N PRO A 284 21.73 40.37 -14.55
CA PRO A 284 23.08 40.14 -14.02
C PRO A 284 23.12 39.01 -12.96
N PRO A 285 24.06 38.03 -13.08
CA PRO A 285 25.07 37.88 -14.14
C PRO A 285 24.45 37.34 -15.46
N VAL A 286 24.48 38.15 -16.52
CA VAL A 286 23.79 37.83 -17.78
C VAL A 286 24.51 36.70 -18.51
N GLY A 287 23.74 35.72 -19.01
CA GLY A 287 24.25 34.63 -19.84
C GLY A 287 24.76 33.41 -19.07
N THR A 288 24.54 33.36 -17.75
CA THR A 288 24.75 32.16 -16.93
C THR A 288 23.54 31.22 -16.99
N TRP A 289 23.72 29.92 -16.79
CA TRP A 289 22.59 28.98 -16.71
C TRP A 289 21.72 29.25 -15.47
N SER A 290 20.39 29.34 -15.62
CA SER A 290 19.47 29.73 -14.54
C SER A 290 18.31 28.77 -14.28
N TRP A 291 18.08 27.75 -15.11
CA TRP A 291 16.84 26.96 -15.11
C TRP A 291 16.90 25.67 -14.30
N CYS A 292 17.83 25.53 -13.36
CA CYS A 292 17.89 24.34 -12.50
C CYS A 292 16.60 24.06 -11.71
N GLY A 293 15.83 25.09 -11.34
CA GLY A 293 14.52 24.94 -10.70
C GLY A 293 13.52 24.12 -11.55
N PRO A 294 13.06 24.63 -12.71
CA PRO A 294 12.13 23.91 -13.56
C PRO A 294 12.69 22.57 -14.08
N THR A 295 14.01 22.43 -14.26
CA THR A 295 14.62 21.14 -14.62
C THR A 295 14.52 20.10 -13.49
N ALA A 296 14.82 20.47 -12.25
CA ALA A 296 14.64 19.57 -11.10
C ALA A 296 13.16 19.20 -10.90
N LEU A 297 12.23 20.14 -11.11
CA LEU A 297 10.80 19.86 -11.08
C LEU A 297 10.36 18.93 -12.23
N ALA A 298 10.92 19.07 -13.42
CA ALA A 298 10.65 18.17 -14.53
C ALA A 298 11.06 16.73 -14.21
N ASN A 299 12.24 16.50 -13.60
CA ASN A 299 12.64 15.17 -13.12
C ASN A 299 11.57 14.57 -12.17
N SER A 300 11.05 15.41 -11.27
CA SER A 300 10.02 14.99 -10.33
C SER A 300 8.69 14.61 -11.00
N PHE A 301 8.12 15.51 -11.79
CA PHE A 301 6.83 15.27 -12.43
C PHE A 301 6.89 14.14 -13.46
N TRP A 302 8.02 13.98 -14.14
CA TRP A 302 8.24 12.86 -15.04
C TRP A 302 8.19 11.53 -14.29
N TRP A 303 8.94 11.37 -13.19
CA TRP A 303 8.90 10.13 -12.40
C TRP A 303 7.53 9.88 -11.77
N LEU A 304 6.86 10.92 -11.26
CA LEU A 304 5.51 10.80 -10.70
C LEU A 304 4.51 10.37 -11.76
N ASP A 305 4.58 10.93 -12.95
CA ASP A 305 3.68 10.55 -14.03
C ASP A 305 3.88 9.08 -14.40
N SER A 306 5.12 8.68 -14.68
CA SER A 306 5.51 7.28 -14.94
C SER A 306 5.03 6.30 -13.87
N ARG A 307 5.06 6.70 -12.59
CA ARG A 307 4.62 5.86 -11.47
C ARG A 307 3.11 5.67 -11.44
N TYR A 308 2.38 6.71 -11.84
CA TYR A 308 0.92 6.73 -11.77
C TYR A 308 0.25 6.46 -13.12
N GLU A 309 1.05 6.12 -14.14
CA GLU A 309 0.63 5.64 -15.44
C GLU A 309 -0.11 4.28 -15.32
N PRO A 310 -1.37 4.18 -15.79
CA PRO A 310 -2.07 2.91 -15.86
C PRO A 310 -1.44 1.91 -16.85
N GLY A 311 -0.78 2.41 -17.89
CA GLY A 311 0.01 1.63 -18.84
C GLY A 311 1.40 1.27 -18.29
N ASN A 312 2.08 0.34 -18.95
CA ASN A 312 3.49 0.01 -18.67
C ASN A 312 4.28 -0.13 -19.98
N THR A 313 3.80 0.49 -21.06
CA THR A 313 4.38 0.31 -22.38
C THR A 313 5.32 1.48 -22.64
N PRO A 314 6.64 1.25 -22.72
CA PRO A 314 7.58 2.35 -22.90
C PRO A 314 7.50 2.94 -24.32
N PRO A 315 7.86 4.22 -24.51
CA PRO A 315 8.11 4.84 -25.81
C PRO A 315 8.95 3.96 -26.76
N PRO A 316 8.67 3.99 -28.08
CA PRO A 316 7.83 4.96 -28.79
C PRO A 316 6.35 4.54 -28.93
N GLU A 317 5.94 3.43 -28.30
CA GLU A 317 4.53 3.04 -28.28
C GLU A 317 3.78 3.95 -27.29
N ILE A 318 2.71 4.60 -27.76
CA ILE A 318 2.00 5.65 -27.01
C ILE A 318 1.21 5.04 -25.84
N SER A 319 1.46 5.52 -24.64
CA SER A 319 0.90 5.12 -23.36
C SER A 319 0.57 6.32 -22.46
N ASP A 320 -0.12 7.33 -22.99
CA ASP A 320 -0.47 8.57 -22.27
C ASP A 320 -1.73 8.43 -21.36
N GLY A 321 -1.67 7.65 -20.29
CA GLY A 321 -2.81 7.35 -19.41
C GLY A 321 -2.92 8.23 -18.17
N PHE A 322 -1.84 8.89 -17.74
CA PHE A 322 -1.80 9.82 -16.60
C PHE A 322 -1.48 11.24 -17.07
N PRO A 323 -2.19 12.29 -16.59
CA PRO A 323 -2.15 13.61 -17.23
C PRO A 323 -1.16 14.61 -16.60
N LEU A 324 -0.20 14.17 -15.78
CA LEU A 324 0.72 15.09 -15.10
C LEU A 324 1.79 15.63 -16.06
N VAL A 325 2.29 14.80 -16.98
CA VAL A 325 3.10 15.17 -18.15
C VAL A 325 2.18 15.20 -19.37
N THR A 326 2.58 15.90 -20.43
CA THR A 326 1.76 16.03 -21.63
C THR A 326 2.59 15.73 -22.86
N ALA A 327 2.01 14.99 -23.80
CA ALA A 327 2.60 14.81 -25.12
C ALA A 327 2.60 16.14 -25.91
N TYR A 328 3.79 16.67 -26.22
CA TYR A 328 3.95 17.90 -27.02
C TYR A 328 4.01 17.64 -28.53
N GLY A 329 3.81 16.39 -28.97
CA GLY A 329 3.90 15.95 -30.37
C GLY A 329 2.98 14.77 -30.69
N GLU A 330 3.19 14.14 -31.86
CA GLU A 330 2.53 12.87 -32.24
C GLU A 330 3.33 11.65 -31.76
N TRP A 331 3.79 11.71 -30.51
CA TRP A 331 4.59 10.70 -29.80
C TRP A 331 4.17 10.66 -28.34
N ASP A 332 4.61 9.63 -27.63
CA ASP A 332 4.33 9.36 -26.21
C ASP A 332 4.66 10.55 -25.29
N ASP A 333 3.91 10.77 -24.21
CA ASP A 333 4.15 11.85 -23.25
C ASP A 333 5.50 11.76 -22.51
N HIS A 334 6.11 10.58 -22.47
CA HIS A 334 7.48 10.36 -21.99
C HIS A 334 8.50 10.17 -23.12
N ASP A 335 8.23 10.61 -24.35
CA ASP A 335 9.26 10.69 -25.39
C ASP A 335 10.33 11.76 -25.01
N PRO A 336 11.65 11.52 -25.21
CA PRO A 336 12.71 12.48 -24.88
C PRO A 336 12.53 13.88 -25.47
N ASN A 337 11.82 13.99 -26.60
CA ASN A 337 11.54 15.29 -27.21
C ASN A 337 10.61 16.18 -26.36
N ASN A 338 9.92 15.61 -25.37
CA ASN A 338 9.07 16.34 -24.44
C ASN A 338 9.85 16.98 -23.30
N ALA A 339 11.01 16.46 -22.89
CA ALA A 339 11.74 16.98 -21.73
C ALA A 339 12.05 18.49 -21.85
N PRO A 340 12.57 19.01 -22.98
CA PRO A 340 12.76 20.46 -23.13
C PRO A 340 11.44 21.26 -23.09
N LYS A 341 10.34 20.69 -23.58
CA LYS A 341 9.02 21.35 -23.61
C LYS A 341 8.34 21.38 -22.26
N LEU A 342 8.47 20.30 -21.49
CA LEU A 342 8.06 20.24 -20.11
C LEU A 342 8.83 21.27 -19.27
N ILE A 343 10.16 21.34 -19.42
CA ILE A 343 10.98 22.33 -18.70
C ILE A 343 10.58 23.77 -19.07
N GLU A 344 10.36 24.07 -20.35
CA GLU A 344 9.86 25.38 -20.81
C GLU A 344 8.49 25.73 -20.23
N GLU A 345 7.56 24.78 -20.16
CA GLU A 345 6.24 24.99 -19.57
C GLU A 345 6.32 25.23 -18.07
N LEU A 346 7.06 24.37 -17.35
CA LEU A 346 7.25 24.49 -15.91
C LEU A 346 7.97 25.79 -15.53
N ALA A 347 8.95 26.23 -16.33
CA ALA A 347 9.64 27.51 -16.14
C ALA A 347 8.67 28.70 -16.12
N TRP A 348 7.60 28.65 -16.93
CA TRP A 348 6.54 29.66 -16.89
C TRP A 348 5.71 29.56 -15.61
N TYR A 349 5.29 28.36 -15.20
CA TYR A 349 4.49 28.17 -13.99
C TYR A 349 5.22 28.66 -12.73
N VAL A 350 6.48 28.26 -12.57
CA VAL A 350 7.33 28.61 -11.41
C VAL A 350 7.98 29.98 -11.53
N ASP A 351 7.55 30.80 -12.51
CA ASP A 351 8.04 32.15 -12.77
C ASP A 351 9.58 32.25 -12.81
N CYS A 352 10.23 31.24 -13.39
CA CYS A 352 11.68 31.22 -13.54
C CYS A 352 12.13 32.44 -14.35
N ASP A 353 13.15 33.16 -13.89
CA ASP A 353 13.63 34.41 -14.48
C ASP A 353 12.54 35.50 -14.68
N GLY A 354 11.42 35.41 -13.96
CA GLY A 354 10.28 36.32 -14.09
C GLY A 354 9.47 36.13 -15.37
N LEU A 355 9.52 34.96 -16.00
CA LEU A 355 8.86 34.69 -17.29
C LEU A 355 7.35 34.97 -17.30
N ARG A 356 6.66 34.74 -16.18
CA ARG A 356 5.20 34.86 -16.05
C ARG A 356 4.80 36.23 -15.52
N THR A 357 5.48 36.76 -14.51
CA THR A 357 5.12 38.03 -13.86
C THR A 357 5.78 39.25 -14.52
N GLY A 358 6.96 39.06 -15.13
CA GLY A 358 7.84 40.13 -15.59
C GLY A 358 8.67 40.77 -14.48
N ASP A 359 8.61 40.25 -13.25
CA ASP A 359 9.45 40.70 -12.15
C ASP A 359 10.91 40.28 -12.39
N GLN A 360 11.86 41.19 -12.18
CA GLN A 360 13.25 40.95 -12.59
C GLN A 360 14.03 40.18 -11.50
N HIS A 361 14.20 38.87 -11.70
CA HIS A 361 15.05 38.01 -10.87
C HIS A 361 15.71 36.90 -11.71
N CYS A 362 16.65 36.19 -11.08
CA CYS A 362 17.44 35.13 -11.72
C CYS A 362 17.09 33.78 -11.07
N GLY A 363 16.79 32.78 -11.89
CA GLY A 363 16.35 31.46 -11.47
C GLY A 363 14.92 31.45 -10.92
N THR A 364 14.64 30.51 -10.03
CA THR A 364 13.31 30.30 -9.43
C THR A 364 13.38 30.60 -7.94
N PHE A 365 12.46 31.40 -7.41
CA PHE A 365 12.34 31.54 -5.96
C PHE A 365 11.51 30.40 -5.38
N VAL A 366 11.77 30.02 -4.13
CA VAL A 366 11.07 28.88 -3.50
C VAL A 366 9.56 29.08 -3.44
N TRP A 367 9.05 30.28 -3.14
CA TRP A 367 7.60 30.53 -3.16
C TRP A 367 7.00 30.53 -4.57
N ASP A 368 7.78 30.88 -5.60
CA ASP A 368 7.33 30.77 -6.99
C ASP A 368 7.29 29.30 -7.44
N MET A 369 8.24 28.47 -6.97
CA MET A 369 8.18 27.02 -7.11
C MET A 369 6.91 26.45 -6.47
N GLN A 370 6.62 26.81 -5.22
CA GLN A 370 5.42 26.34 -4.52
C GLN A 370 4.13 26.70 -5.26
N ALA A 371 3.95 27.99 -5.55
CA ALA A 371 2.77 28.47 -6.27
C ALA A 371 2.69 27.87 -7.68
N GLY A 372 3.83 27.70 -8.35
CA GLY A 372 3.94 27.09 -9.67
C GLY A 372 3.46 25.64 -9.69
N ILE A 373 3.89 24.83 -8.71
CA ILE A 373 3.46 23.44 -8.55
C ILE A 373 1.95 23.36 -8.30
N GLU A 374 1.42 24.17 -7.38
CA GLU A 374 -0.02 24.19 -7.09
C GLU A 374 -0.85 24.55 -8.33
N MET A 375 -0.43 25.59 -9.07
CA MET A 375 -1.08 26.00 -10.31
C MET A 375 -1.01 24.91 -11.39
N TYR A 376 0.15 24.26 -11.56
CA TYR A 376 0.33 23.21 -12.57
C TYR A 376 -0.54 21.99 -12.25
N VAL A 377 -0.53 21.52 -11.00
CA VAL A 377 -1.38 20.40 -10.55
C VAL A 377 -2.87 20.73 -10.69
N GLU A 378 -3.28 21.98 -10.45
CA GLU A 378 -4.65 22.45 -10.72
C GLU A 378 -4.99 22.43 -12.21
N ASP A 379 -4.11 22.91 -13.08
CA ASP A 379 -4.32 22.91 -14.54
C ASP A 379 -4.43 21.49 -15.11
N LYS A 380 -3.66 20.54 -14.57
CA LYS A 380 -3.78 19.10 -14.90
C LYS A 380 -5.01 18.42 -14.28
N GLY A 381 -5.78 19.12 -13.44
CA GLY A 381 -6.96 18.55 -12.77
C GLY A 381 -6.62 17.52 -11.70
N LEU A 382 -5.42 17.58 -11.12
CA LEU A 382 -4.86 16.59 -10.19
C LEU A 382 -4.82 17.05 -8.73
N THR A 383 -5.53 18.13 -8.38
CA THR A 383 -5.63 18.63 -6.99
C THR A 383 -6.30 17.63 -6.03
N TRP A 384 -7.04 16.65 -6.54
CA TRP A 384 -7.56 15.54 -5.74
C TRP A 384 -6.47 14.49 -5.42
N LYS A 385 -5.38 14.46 -6.20
CA LYS A 385 -4.32 13.45 -6.16
C LYS A 385 -3.06 13.94 -5.45
N PHE A 386 -2.59 15.14 -5.80
CA PHE A 386 -1.33 15.68 -5.28
C PHE A 386 -1.53 16.97 -4.48
N TYR A 387 -0.54 17.26 -3.64
CA TYR A 387 -0.35 18.54 -2.98
C TYR A 387 1.15 18.84 -2.86
N GLU A 388 1.47 20.12 -2.76
CA GLU A 388 2.83 20.60 -2.48
C GLU A 388 2.98 20.83 -0.98
N HIS A 389 4.15 20.51 -0.43
CA HIS A 389 4.56 21.04 0.86
C HIS A 389 6.07 21.32 0.88
N THR A 390 6.43 22.56 1.17
CA THR A 390 7.84 22.96 1.33
C THR A 390 8.20 23.01 2.81
N VAL A 391 9.35 22.43 3.13
CA VAL A 391 9.93 22.49 4.47
C VAL A 391 11.21 23.32 4.44
N GLU A 392 11.24 24.37 5.25
CA GLU A 392 12.44 25.16 5.52
C GLU A 392 13.35 24.40 6.50
N ARG A 393 14.65 24.35 6.19
CA ARG A 393 15.70 23.68 6.97
C ARG A 393 15.34 22.23 7.31
N PRO A 394 15.11 21.38 6.29
CA PRO A 394 14.78 19.98 6.52
C PRO A 394 15.94 19.26 7.23
N ASP A 395 15.61 18.30 8.10
CA ASP A 395 16.58 17.33 8.59
C ASP A 395 16.68 16.12 7.64
N PHE A 396 17.70 15.28 7.85
CA PHE A 396 17.96 14.12 6.99
C PHE A 396 16.84 13.07 7.08
N ASN A 397 16.29 12.88 8.28
CA ASN A 397 15.23 11.89 8.52
C ASN A 397 13.94 12.25 7.78
N LEU A 398 13.60 13.55 7.69
CA LEU A 398 12.48 14.02 6.88
C LEU A 398 12.70 13.68 5.40
N ILE A 399 13.87 14.04 4.86
CA ILE A 399 14.21 13.77 3.45
C ILE A 399 14.12 12.27 3.16
N GLU A 400 14.71 11.46 4.02
CA GLU A 400 14.64 9.99 3.94
C GLU A 400 13.19 9.49 4.00
N LYS A 401 12.41 9.96 4.97
CA LYS A 401 11.03 9.50 5.19
C LYS A 401 10.17 9.81 3.97
N GLU A 402 10.27 11.02 3.41
CA GLU A 402 9.51 11.40 2.22
C GLU A 402 9.96 10.60 0.99
N LEU A 403 11.27 10.39 0.82
CA LEU A 403 11.79 9.58 -0.27
C LEU A 403 11.35 8.11 -0.18
N LYS A 404 11.41 7.50 1.00
CA LYS A 404 10.97 6.11 1.26
C LYS A 404 9.47 5.92 1.12
N ARG A 405 8.69 6.96 1.41
CA ARG A 405 7.27 7.05 1.07
C ARG A 405 7.04 7.25 -0.43
N CYS A 406 8.11 7.29 -1.23
CA CYS A 406 8.08 7.53 -2.66
C CYS A 406 7.39 8.87 -2.99
N GLN A 407 7.59 9.89 -2.14
CA GLN A 407 7.28 11.27 -2.49
C GLN A 407 8.47 11.88 -3.23
N ASP A 408 8.25 12.99 -3.91
CA ASP A 408 9.30 13.66 -4.66
C ASP A 408 9.92 14.76 -3.83
N VAL A 409 11.24 14.70 -3.66
CA VAL A 409 11.98 15.66 -2.84
C VAL A 409 12.93 16.43 -3.75
N ILE A 410 12.69 17.74 -3.87
CA ILE A 410 13.56 18.68 -4.57
C ILE A 410 14.23 19.54 -3.50
N LEU A 411 15.57 19.61 -3.48
CA LEU A 411 16.31 20.42 -2.53
C LEU A 411 16.70 21.75 -3.15
N LEU A 412 16.48 22.85 -2.41
CA LEU A 412 17.16 24.11 -2.65
C LEU A 412 18.44 24.15 -1.84
N LEU A 413 19.57 24.10 -2.54
CA LEU A 413 20.90 24.28 -2.00
C LEU A 413 21.26 25.77 -1.97
N GLY A 414 21.53 26.32 -0.79
CA GLY A 414 22.02 27.68 -0.59
C GLY A 414 23.54 27.73 -0.57
N PHE A 415 24.14 28.68 -1.29
CA PHE A 415 25.59 28.90 -1.27
C PHE A 415 25.94 30.07 -0.38
N TRP A 416 26.73 29.81 0.65
CA TRP A 416 27.08 30.77 1.70
C TRP A 416 28.59 30.96 1.84
N GLN A 417 29.02 32.19 2.11
CA GLN A 417 30.39 32.52 2.48
C GLN A 417 30.40 33.15 3.87
N TYR A 418 31.39 32.76 4.68
CA TYR A 418 31.65 33.41 5.97
C TYR A 418 32.83 34.36 5.83
N ASP A 419 32.60 35.65 6.08
CA ASP A 419 33.66 36.65 6.12
C ASP A 419 34.24 36.72 7.55
N PRO A 420 35.47 36.23 7.78
CA PRO A 420 36.07 36.22 9.11
C PRO A 420 36.48 37.62 9.60
N ASP A 421 36.62 38.61 8.72
CA ASP A 421 37.06 39.95 9.08
C ASP A 421 35.94 40.77 9.70
N ILE A 422 34.69 40.54 9.29
CA ILE A 422 33.49 41.19 9.84
C ILE A 422 32.60 40.25 10.65
N MET A 423 32.92 38.94 10.68
CA MET A 423 32.17 37.89 11.38
C MET A 423 30.72 37.76 10.90
N GLU A 424 30.49 37.94 9.61
CA GLU A 424 29.16 37.85 8.99
C GLU A 424 29.10 36.76 7.93
N TRP A 425 27.95 36.12 7.85
CA TRP A 425 27.62 35.17 6.80
C TRP A 425 26.87 35.90 5.68
N THR A 426 27.20 35.57 4.45
CA THR A 426 26.55 36.14 3.27
C THR A 426 26.12 35.05 2.32
N ARG A 427 24.86 35.08 1.90
CA ARG A 427 24.37 34.23 0.82
C ARG A 427 24.83 34.80 -0.51
N VAL A 428 25.38 33.95 -1.37
CA VAL A 428 25.93 34.35 -2.68
C VAL A 428 25.22 33.71 -3.86
N GLY A 429 24.36 32.71 -3.63
CA GLY A 429 23.58 32.05 -4.67
C GLY A 429 22.79 30.85 -4.17
N GLY A 430 22.32 30.03 -5.11
CA GLY A 430 21.70 28.74 -4.81
C GLY A 430 21.39 27.91 -6.05
N HIS A 431 21.03 26.65 -5.84
CA HIS A 431 20.80 25.65 -6.90
C HIS A 431 19.73 24.64 -6.49
N TYR A 432 18.90 24.21 -7.45
CA TYR A 432 17.89 23.18 -7.22
C TYR A 432 18.37 21.84 -7.76
N VAL A 433 18.12 20.79 -6.98
CA VAL A 433 18.48 19.41 -7.32
C VAL A 433 17.40 18.43 -6.87
N THR A 434 17.30 17.27 -7.50
CA THR A 434 16.28 16.25 -7.18
C THR A 434 16.92 15.07 -6.47
N VAL A 435 16.35 14.63 -5.35
CA VAL A 435 16.88 13.50 -4.58
C VAL A 435 16.48 12.19 -5.24
N ALA A 436 17.48 11.40 -5.63
CA ALA A 436 17.29 10.08 -6.25
C ALA A 436 17.38 8.93 -5.24
N GLY A 437 18.19 9.10 -4.19
CA GLY A 437 18.40 8.06 -3.18
C GLY A 437 18.98 8.57 -1.86
N VAL A 438 18.91 7.76 -0.81
CA VAL A 438 19.51 8.01 0.51
C VAL A 438 20.15 6.75 1.08
N ASP A 439 21.25 6.93 1.80
CA ASP A 439 21.88 5.91 2.64
C ASP A 439 21.97 6.47 4.06
N SER A 440 21.09 5.95 4.91
CA SER A 440 20.85 6.46 6.26
C SER A 440 21.95 6.07 7.23
N MET A 441 22.60 4.93 7.01
CA MET A 441 23.68 4.48 7.89
C MET A 441 24.90 5.38 7.78
N ASN A 442 25.16 5.91 6.57
CA ASN A 442 26.32 6.75 6.31
C ASN A 442 25.97 8.25 6.14
N MET A 443 24.70 8.63 6.34
CA MET A 443 24.19 9.98 6.08
C MET A 443 24.59 10.48 4.69
N ARG A 444 24.34 9.68 3.65
CA ARG A 444 24.61 10.04 2.25
C ARG A 444 23.33 10.26 1.48
N ILE A 445 23.41 11.14 0.49
CA ILE A 445 22.31 11.44 -0.43
C ILE A 445 22.81 11.29 -1.87
N ALA A 446 21.97 10.71 -2.72
CA ALA A 446 22.17 10.59 -4.15
C ALA A 446 21.26 11.61 -4.84
N ILE A 447 21.85 12.39 -5.75
CA ILE A 447 21.20 13.56 -6.33
C ILE A 447 21.28 13.47 -7.85
N SER A 448 20.13 13.66 -8.51
CA SER A 448 20.11 14.09 -9.91
C SER A 448 20.27 15.61 -9.94
N ASP A 449 21.34 16.06 -10.58
CA ASP A 449 21.73 17.46 -10.62
C ASP A 449 21.56 18.03 -12.04
N PRO A 450 20.76 19.08 -12.23
CA PRO A 450 20.52 19.68 -13.56
C PRO A 450 21.74 20.23 -14.32
N ILE A 451 22.96 20.11 -13.80
CA ILE A 451 24.18 20.52 -14.49
C ILE A 451 25.40 19.62 -14.22
N ARG A 452 25.44 18.94 -13.07
CA ARG A 452 26.64 18.23 -12.61
C ARG A 452 26.44 16.73 -12.70
N ASP A 453 27.34 16.11 -13.43
CA ASP A 453 27.36 14.68 -13.65
C ASP A 453 28.70 14.13 -13.11
N HIS A 454 29.04 14.45 -11.85
CA HIS A 454 30.33 14.05 -11.27
C HIS A 454 30.49 12.52 -11.28
N ALA A 455 29.40 11.76 -11.11
CA ALA A 455 29.40 10.30 -11.27
C ALA A 455 29.89 9.89 -12.67
N ALA A 456 29.42 10.57 -13.72
CA ALA A 456 29.88 10.36 -15.10
C ALA A 456 31.35 10.76 -15.32
N GLU A 457 31.90 11.65 -14.48
CA GLU A 457 33.32 12.02 -14.44
C GLU A 457 34.19 11.06 -13.60
N GLY A 458 33.58 10.02 -12.99
CA GLY A 458 34.26 8.99 -12.20
C GLY A 458 34.37 9.29 -10.70
N TYR A 459 33.62 10.27 -10.18
CA TYR A 459 33.44 10.49 -8.75
C TYR A 459 32.35 9.55 -8.17
N PRO A 460 32.22 9.44 -6.83
CA PRO A 460 31.18 8.60 -6.22
C PRO A 460 29.77 8.98 -6.68
N GLY A 461 29.03 8.03 -7.23
CA GLY A 461 27.67 8.26 -7.71
C GLY A 461 27.17 7.15 -8.62
N PHE A 462 25.86 6.94 -8.70
CA PHE A 462 25.22 5.90 -9.50
C PHE A 462 25.15 6.29 -10.98
N LEU A 463 25.71 5.48 -11.86
CA LEU A 463 25.68 5.71 -13.30
C LEU A 463 24.96 4.57 -14.01
N LEU A 464 24.00 4.89 -14.89
CA LEU A 464 23.41 3.90 -15.77
C LEU A 464 23.15 4.48 -17.15
N TYR A 465 23.96 4.03 -18.11
CA TYR A 465 23.86 4.38 -19.53
C TYR A 465 23.56 3.12 -20.36
N PRO A 466 22.46 3.09 -21.14
CA PRO A 466 22.11 1.93 -21.97
C PRO A 466 23.16 1.61 -23.04
N GLU A 467 23.95 2.61 -23.44
CA GLU A 467 25.04 2.51 -24.41
C GLU A 467 26.17 3.48 -24.04
N SER A 468 27.38 3.24 -24.53
CA SER A 468 28.53 4.09 -24.21
C SER A 468 28.33 5.54 -24.71
N PRO A 469 28.38 6.56 -23.83
CA PRO A 469 28.23 7.95 -24.25
C PRO A 469 29.31 8.42 -25.22
N PRO A 470 29.01 9.43 -26.06
CA PRO A 470 30.05 10.26 -26.66
C PRO A 470 30.84 11.01 -25.58
N ASP A 471 32.15 11.22 -25.79
CA ASP A 471 32.98 12.08 -24.93
C ASP A 471 33.28 13.41 -25.65
N PRO A 472 32.86 14.59 -25.10
CA PRO A 472 32.07 14.75 -23.88
C PRO A 472 30.58 14.40 -24.09
N VAL A 473 29.89 14.02 -23.01
CA VAL A 473 28.46 13.69 -23.04
C VAL A 473 27.64 14.93 -23.44
N PRO A 474 26.89 14.90 -24.56
CA PRO A 474 26.01 16.00 -24.91
C PRO A 474 24.86 16.16 -23.91
N PRO A 475 24.55 17.38 -23.44
CA PRO A 475 23.44 17.63 -22.52
C PRO A 475 22.11 17.01 -22.97
N GLU A 476 21.85 16.98 -24.28
CA GLU A 476 20.58 16.49 -24.84
C GLU A 476 20.40 14.97 -24.71
N LEU A 477 21.46 14.21 -24.38
CA LEU A 477 21.33 12.77 -24.09
C LEU A 477 20.55 12.52 -22.80
N HIS A 478 20.67 13.43 -21.83
CA HIS A 478 19.96 13.35 -20.56
C HIS A 478 18.44 13.50 -20.70
N ASN A 479 17.93 13.98 -21.85
CA ASN A 479 16.49 13.96 -22.14
C ASN A 479 15.91 12.55 -22.25
N ASN A 480 16.75 11.55 -22.48
CA ASN A 480 16.33 10.17 -22.36
C ASN A 480 16.49 9.75 -20.90
N ALA A 481 15.37 9.64 -20.18
CA ALA A 481 15.34 9.29 -18.76
C ALA A 481 15.85 7.85 -18.43
N SER A 482 16.22 7.04 -19.43
CA SER A 482 17.02 5.84 -19.21
C SER A 482 18.51 6.12 -18.97
N TRP A 483 18.98 7.35 -19.20
CA TRP A 483 20.32 7.81 -18.92
C TRP A 483 20.28 8.57 -17.59
N VAL A 484 20.92 8.02 -16.56
CA VAL A 484 20.96 8.63 -15.23
C VAL A 484 22.38 8.69 -14.68
N SER A 485 22.73 9.83 -14.09
CA SER A 485 23.95 10.06 -13.33
C SER A 485 23.55 10.67 -11.98
N TYR A 486 23.47 9.85 -10.92
CA TYR A 486 23.21 10.35 -9.58
C TYR A 486 24.51 10.57 -8.82
N ASP A 487 24.80 11.81 -8.48
CA ASP A 487 25.97 12.15 -7.69
C ASP A 487 25.75 11.83 -6.20
N PHE A 488 26.71 11.16 -5.56
CA PHE A 488 26.64 10.87 -4.13
C PHE A 488 27.38 11.94 -3.30
N TYR A 489 26.72 12.47 -2.28
CA TYR A 489 27.30 13.42 -1.35
C TYR A 489 27.10 12.96 0.10
N ASN A 490 28.11 13.19 0.94
CA ASN A 490 27.94 13.10 2.38
C ASN A 490 27.14 14.31 2.86
N VAL A 491 26.14 14.05 3.71
CA VAL A 491 25.42 15.07 4.45
C VAL A 491 26.09 15.25 5.79
N ILE A 492 26.56 16.45 6.09
CA ILE A 492 27.22 16.77 7.36
C ILE A 492 26.43 17.80 8.15
N GLU A 493 26.43 17.66 9.48
CA GLU A 493 25.91 18.71 10.35
C GLU A 493 26.90 19.88 10.38
N GLN A 494 26.50 21.00 9.81
CA GLN A 494 27.29 22.23 9.79
C GLN A 494 26.36 23.44 9.89
N TRP A 495 26.49 24.18 10.99
CA TRP A 495 25.67 25.36 11.19
C TRP A 495 26.03 26.47 10.19
N CYS A 496 25.02 26.90 9.45
CA CYS A 496 25.02 28.03 8.53
C CYS A 496 23.67 28.76 8.66
N PRO A 497 23.52 30.07 8.35
CA PRO A 497 22.21 30.71 8.41
C PRO A 497 21.14 30.08 7.51
N GLY A 498 21.54 29.34 6.46
CA GLY A 498 20.63 28.61 5.59
C GLY A 498 20.05 27.33 6.22
N GLY A 499 20.65 26.78 7.29
CA GLY A 499 20.21 25.53 7.93
C GLY A 499 21.33 24.79 8.66
N ASP A 500 21.04 23.55 9.10
CA ASP A 500 21.96 22.74 9.90
C ASP A 500 22.67 21.62 9.10
N LEU A 501 22.22 21.30 7.87
CA LEU A 501 22.78 20.23 7.03
C LEU A 501 23.48 20.73 5.76
N SER A 502 24.74 20.40 5.57
CA SER A 502 25.51 20.77 4.37
C SER A 502 25.90 19.54 3.54
N LEU A 503 26.03 19.74 2.23
CA LEU A 503 26.62 18.73 1.33
C LEU A 503 28.14 18.91 1.29
N GLU A 504 28.86 17.98 1.89
CA GLU A 504 30.32 18.00 1.94
C GLU A 504 30.90 17.84 0.54
N GLY A 505 31.89 18.67 0.19
CA GLY A 505 32.58 18.56 -1.10
C GLY A 505 31.73 18.92 -2.31
N TYR A 506 30.49 19.39 -2.12
CA TYR A 506 29.65 19.81 -3.25
C TYR A 506 30.35 20.93 -4.02
N ILE A 507 30.70 22.07 -3.41
CA ILE A 507 31.53 23.09 -4.08
C ILE A 507 32.96 23.07 -3.54
N GLU A 508 33.95 22.79 -4.40
CA GLU A 508 35.37 22.93 -4.10
C GLU A 508 36.02 24.06 -4.93
N GLU A 509 36.63 25.06 -4.26
CA GLU A 509 37.50 26.04 -4.94
C GLU A 509 38.80 25.34 -5.36
N THR A 510 38.91 24.93 -6.63
CA THR A 510 40.19 24.43 -7.14
C THR A 510 41.22 25.58 -7.13
N GLY A 511 42.41 25.30 -6.58
CA GLY A 511 43.48 26.27 -6.30
C GLY A 511 44.16 26.94 -7.51
N GLY A 512 43.38 27.37 -8.50
CA GLY A 512 43.80 28.02 -9.74
C GLY A 512 42.98 29.26 -10.14
N GLY A 513 42.09 29.78 -9.29
CA GLY A 513 41.42 31.07 -9.51
C GLY A 513 40.39 31.12 -10.65
N GLY A 514 39.74 30.00 -10.97
CA GLY A 514 38.56 29.95 -11.85
C GLY A 514 37.30 29.58 -11.06
N LEU A 515 36.16 30.19 -11.39
CA LEU A 515 34.86 30.04 -10.70
C LEU A 515 34.12 28.71 -10.98
N GLY A 516 34.68 27.81 -11.80
CA GLY A 516 34.06 26.51 -12.13
C GLY A 516 32.59 26.63 -12.59
N SER A 517 31.76 25.65 -12.24
CA SER A 517 30.30 25.66 -12.46
C SER A 517 29.53 26.60 -11.54
N VAL A 518 30.15 27.10 -10.45
CA VAL A 518 29.52 27.97 -9.44
C VAL A 518 29.14 29.33 -10.01
N GLU A 519 29.90 29.83 -11.00
CA GLU A 519 29.61 31.11 -11.67
C GLU A 519 28.17 31.17 -12.19
N ASN A 520 27.61 30.03 -12.57
CA ASN A 520 26.24 29.98 -13.07
C ASN A 520 25.18 30.28 -12.02
N PHE A 521 25.48 29.99 -10.76
CA PHE A 521 24.53 29.97 -9.66
C PHE A 521 24.67 31.16 -8.71
N ILE A 522 25.69 31.98 -8.89
CA ILE A 522 25.87 33.23 -8.14
C ILE A 522 24.72 34.19 -8.45
N MET A 523 24.14 34.78 -7.40
CA MET A 523 23.00 35.70 -7.46
C MET A 523 21.72 35.09 -8.08
N SER A 524 21.55 33.76 -8.02
CA SER A 524 20.39 33.03 -8.51
C SER A 524 19.56 32.38 -7.39
N ASN A 525 18.30 32.06 -7.69
CA ASN A 525 17.36 31.28 -6.86
C ASN A 525 17.03 31.89 -5.48
N PHE A 526 17.25 33.20 -5.29
CA PHE A 526 16.86 33.93 -4.08
C PHE A 526 16.73 35.45 -4.33
N PRO A 527 15.98 36.22 -3.52
CA PRO A 527 15.88 37.67 -3.69
C PRO A 527 17.24 38.35 -3.72
N THR A 528 17.52 39.06 -4.81
CA THR A 528 18.79 39.75 -5.05
C THR A 528 19.12 40.82 -3.99
N GLY A 529 18.11 41.36 -3.30
CA GLY A 529 18.28 42.30 -2.19
C GLY A 529 18.82 41.69 -0.90
N GLU A 530 18.80 40.36 -0.78
CA GLU A 530 19.23 39.60 0.40
C GLU A 530 20.56 38.85 0.18
N MET A 531 21.06 38.84 -1.06
CA MET A 531 22.36 38.25 -1.41
C MET A 531 23.47 39.30 -1.46
N GLN A 532 24.71 38.84 -1.29
CA GLN A 532 25.90 39.65 -1.52
C GLN A 532 26.71 39.11 -2.71
N PRO A 533 27.50 39.96 -3.39
CA PRO A 533 28.41 39.50 -4.42
C PRO A 533 29.40 38.47 -3.86
N TYR A 534 29.66 37.41 -4.64
CA TYR A 534 30.69 36.42 -4.34
C TYR A 534 32.06 37.08 -4.10
N GLN A 535 32.75 36.63 -3.06
CA GLN A 535 34.10 37.06 -2.72
C GLN A 535 35.11 35.95 -3.03
N SER A 536 36.06 36.24 -3.91
CA SER A 536 37.08 35.27 -4.31
C SER A 536 38.03 34.92 -3.15
N GLY A 537 38.23 33.61 -2.92
CA GLY A 537 39.15 33.09 -1.92
C GLY A 537 38.54 32.85 -0.53
N LEU A 538 37.22 33.05 -0.38
CA LEU A 538 36.46 32.57 0.78
C LEU A 538 35.77 31.24 0.42
N PRO A 539 35.80 30.22 1.31
CA PRO A 539 35.14 28.95 1.04
C PRO A 539 33.63 29.13 0.89
N ILE A 540 33.04 28.32 0.01
CA ILE A 540 31.59 28.22 -0.15
C ILE A 540 31.10 27.03 0.67
N TYR A 541 30.07 27.26 1.45
CA TYR A 541 29.34 26.25 2.20
C TYR A 541 28.01 25.98 1.50
N THR A 542 27.78 24.74 1.10
CA THR A 542 26.57 24.30 0.39
C THR A 542 25.55 23.79 1.39
N GLN A 543 24.57 24.61 1.70
CA GLN A 543 23.59 24.37 2.74
C GLN A 543 22.28 23.83 2.14
N ILE A 544 21.71 22.76 2.69
CA ILE A 544 20.34 22.37 2.36
C ILE A 544 19.40 23.35 3.07
N GLU A 545 18.72 24.21 2.31
CA GLU A 545 17.87 25.29 2.87
C GLU A 545 16.39 24.95 2.85
N TYR A 546 15.91 24.33 1.77
CA TYR A 546 14.52 23.93 1.63
C TYR A 546 14.43 22.55 0.99
N ALA A 547 13.43 21.77 1.39
CA ALA A 547 12.92 20.65 0.63
C ALA A 547 11.53 21.02 0.11
N VAL A 548 11.39 21.14 -1.22
CA VAL A 548 10.12 21.27 -1.92
C VAL A 548 9.63 19.87 -2.22
N ILE A 549 8.48 19.48 -1.67
CA ILE A 549 8.02 18.10 -1.71
C ILE A 549 6.67 18.04 -2.42
N VAL A 550 6.61 17.27 -3.50
CA VAL A 550 5.35 16.94 -4.18
C VAL A 550 4.88 15.62 -3.64
N SER A 551 3.71 15.64 -3.01
CA SER A 551 3.16 14.47 -2.33
C SER A 551 1.82 14.07 -2.86
N CYS A 552 1.62 12.76 -2.93
CA CYS A 552 0.29 12.22 -3.12
C CYS A 552 -0.52 12.35 -1.81
N LYS A 553 -1.81 12.69 -1.94
CA LYS A 553 -2.72 12.87 -0.81
C LYS A 553 -3.01 11.55 -0.10
N PRO A 554 -2.73 11.45 1.22
CA PRO A 554 -3.02 10.24 1.99
C PRO A 554 -4.52 10.01 2.15
N GLY A 555 -4.87 8.81 2.60
CA GLY A 555 -6.20 8.56 3.14
C GLY A 555 -6.38 9.17 4.52
N VAL A 556 -7.59 9.03 5.05
CA VAL A 556 -7.99 9.58 6.34
C VAL A 556 -8.58 8.49 7.23
N VAL A 557 -8.41 8.69 8.53
CA VAL A 557 -9.04 7.88 9.56
C VAL A 557 -9.80 8.75 10.54
N ALA A 558 -10.90 8.23 11.07
CA ALA A 558 -11.72 8.89 12.07
C ALA A 558 -11.92 8.01 13.30
N ALA A 559 -11.99 8.63 14.48
CA ALA A 559 -12.28 7.97 15.74
C ALA A 559 -13.32 8.77 16.54
N GLY A 560 -14.32 8.06 17.08
CA GLY A 560 -15.30 8.59 18.03
C GLY A 560 -14.96 8.17 19.46
N SER A 561 -14.80 9.13 20.36
CA SER A 561 -14.41 8.90 21.76
C SER A 561 -15.51 9.24 22.76
N GLU A 562 -15.50 8.53 23.90
CA GLU A 562 -16.27 8.82 25.11
C GLU A 562 -15.99 10.22 25.69
N ASP A 563 -14.86 10.84 25.36
CA ASP A 563 -14.53 12.20 25.80
C ASP A 563 -15.38 13.29 25.13
N GLY A 564 -16.25 12.89 24.20
CA GLY A 564 -17.16 13.75 23.45
C GLY A 564 -16.53 14.38 22.21
N ASN A 565 -15.39 13.87 21.75
CA ASN A 565 -14.75 14.35 20.54
C ASN A 565 -14.79 13.33 19.39
N VAL A 566 -14.87 13.89 18.18
CA VAL A 566 -14.49 13.23 16.94
C VAL A 566 -13.07 13.67 16.60
N TYR A 567 -12.22 12.70 16.29
CA TYR A 567 -10.84 12.92 15.85
C TYR A 567 -10.69 12.47 14.40
N VAL A 568 -9.98 13.24 13.59
CA VAL A 568 -9.61 12.87 12.22
C VAL A 568 -8.12 13.08 12.00
N ASN A 569 -7.45 12.02 11.54
CA ASN A 569 -6.04 12.04 11.18
C ASN A 569 -5.84 11.61 9.73
N ASP A 570 -4.73 12.01 9.12
CA ASP A 570 -4.26 11.38 7.90
C ASP A 570 -3.56 10.04 8.21
N PHE A 571 -3.23 9.26 7.17
CA PHE A 571 -2.50 7.99 7.32
C PHE A 571 -1.08 8.17 7.90
N TYR A 572 -0.54 9.38 7.96
CA TYR A 572 0.78 9.68 8.53
C TYR A 572 0.72 10.00 10.03
N GLY A 573 -0.48 10.07 10.61
CA GLY A 573 -0.71 10.33 12.03
C GLY A 573 -0.88 11.81 12.35
N ASN A 574 -0.86 12.70 11.36
CA ASN A 574 -1.14 14.12 11.58
C ASN A 574 -2.61 14.29 11.92
N LEU A 575 -2.90 14.92 13.06
CA LEU A 575 -4.27 15.31 13.40
C LEU A 575 -4.70 16.43 12.45
N LEU A 576 -5.66 16.15 11.58
CA LEU A 576 -6.22 17.13 10.66
C LEU A 576 -7.14 18.09 11.43
N TRP A 577 -8.02 17.53 12.26
CA TRP A 577 -8.87 18.29 13.16
C TRP A 577 -9.49 17.41 14.24
N GLN A 578 -10.00 18.07 15.28
CA GLN A 578 -10.86 17.46 16.30
C GLN A 578 -12.08 18.35 16.56
N TRP A 579 -13.21 17.75 16.92
CA TRP A 579 -14.43 18.49 17.24
C TRP A 579 -15.14 17.94 18.47
N ASN A 580 -15.46 18.82 19.42
CA ASN A 580 -16.18 18.48 20.65
C ASN A 580 -17.69 18.59 20.41
N THR A 581 -18.39 17.45 20.35
CA THR A 581 -19.85 17.37 20.22
C THR A 581 -20.58 17.64 21.53
N SER A 582 -19.85 17.85 22.63
CA SER A 582 -20.33 17.97 24.01
C SER A 582 -21.00 16.72 24.58
N LEU A 583 -21.02 15.62 23.82
CA LEU A 583 -21.73 14.37 24.11
C LEU A 583 -20.85 13.18 23.70
N PRO A 584 -20.78 12.08 24.47
CA PRO A 584 -19.93 10.95 24.12
C PRO A 584 -20.22 10.40 22.71
N VAL A 585 -19.19 10.23 21.87
CA VAL A 585 -19.33 9.74 20.50
C VAL A 585 -19.29 8.21 20.50
N VAL A 586 -20.34 7.58 19.98
CA VAL A 586 -20.52 6.11 20.03
C VAL A 586 -20.35 5.45 18.66
N SER A 587 -20.52 6.19 17.56
CA SER A 587 -20.36 5.67 16.20
C SER A 587 -19.84 6.74 15.26
N VAL A 588 -18.93 6.36 14.38
CA VAL A 588 -18.45 7.16 13.25
C VAL A 588 -18.49 6.32 11.97
N ALA A 589 -18.74 6.96 10.83
CA ALA A 589 -18.65 6.31 9.51
C ALA A 589 -18.19 7.32 8.46
N LEU A 590 -17.28 6.89 7.58
CA LEU A 590 -16.81 7.64 6.42
C LEU A 590 -17.54 7.17 5.16
N ASP A 591 -17.77 8.09 4.22
CA ASP A 591 -18.05 7.67 2.85
C ASP A 591 -16.82 6.94 2.28
N THR A 592 -17.00 6.27 1.16
CA THR A 592 -15.97 5.37 0.61
C THR A 592 -14.65 6.10 0.30
N ASN A 593 -14.71 7.37 -0.09
CA ASN A 593 -13.53 8.18 -0.40
C ASN A 593 -12.96 8.93 0.80
N GLY A 594 -13.62 8.91 1.96
CA GLY A 594 -13.24 9.72 3.13
C GLY A 594 -13.43 11.22 2.93
N THR A 595 -14.34 11.63 2.03
CA THR A 595 -14.72 13.03 1.80
C THR A 595 -15.68 13.54 2.89
N TYR A 596 -16.60 12.69 3.33
CA TYR A 596 -17.61 13.01 4.34
C TYR A 596 -17.56 12.05 5.51
N LEU A 597 -17.81 12.60 6.69
CA LEU A 597 -17.87 11.86 7.95
C LEU A 597 -19.23 12.10 8.61
N VAL A 598 -19.82 11.05 9.16
CA VAL A 598 -20.94 11.16 10.10
C VAL A 598 -20.52 10.66 11.47
N SER A 599 -20.97 11.34 12.52
CA SER A 599 -20.82 10.89 13.92
C SER A 599 -22.16 10.83 14.64
N GLY A 600 -22.41 9.75 15.38
CA GLY A 600 -23.50 9.63 16.34
C GLY A 600 -22.98 9.80 17.78
N SER A 601 -23.49 10.79 18.49
CA SER A 601 -23.21 11.02 19.91
C SER A 601 -24.44 10.71 20.75
N ARG A 602 -24.23 10.09 21.91
CA ARG A 602 -25.31 9.71 22.82
C ARG A 602 -25.75 10.85 23.74
N ASP A 603 -26.99 10.80 24.17
CA ASP A 603 -27.49 11.66 25.21
C ASP A 603 -26.79 11.42 26.55
N LEU A 604 -26.83 12.47 27.38
CA LEU A 604 -26.68 12.38 28.82
C LEU A 604 -28.08 12.44 29.44
N PRO A 605 -28.27 12.11 30.74
CA PRO A 605 -29.60 12.06 31.38
C PRO A 605 -30.51 13.31 31.27
N GLU A 606 -30.04 14.42 30.68
CA GLU A 606 -30.74 15.70 30.53
C GLU A 606 -30.89 16.22 29.07
N GLY A 607 -30.83 15.40 28.01
CA GLY A 607 -31.05 15.89 26.63
C GLY A 607 -31.20 14.80 25.56
N PRO A 608 -31.40 15.15 24.28
CA PRO A 608 -31.27 14.20 23.16
C PRO A 608 -29.80 14.00 22.78
N GLY A 609 -29.50 12.90 22.09
CA GLY A 609 -28.22 12.66 21.43
C GLY A 609 -28.09 13.49 20.16
N LEU A 610 -26.96 13.38 19.47
CA LEU A 610 -26.61 14.24 18.35
C LEU A 610 -26.06 13.44 17.17
N LEU A 611 -26.70 13.57 16.00
CA LEU A 611 -26.13 13.19 14.72
C LEU A 611 -25.42 14.42 14.14
N SER A 612 -24.18 14.27 13.70
CA SER A 612 -23.39 15.36 13.08
C SER A 612 -22.77 14.89 11.77
N PHE A 613 -22.79 15.76 10.76
CA PHE A 613 -22.24 15.51 9.43
C PHE A 613 -21.14 16.52 9.10
N TYR A 614 -20.00 16.06 8.61
CA TYR A 614 -18.80 16.86 8.38
C TYR A 614 -18.28 16.68 6.96
N ASP A 615 -17.74 17.75 6.39
CA ASP A 615 -16.78 17.67 5.28
C ASP A 615 -15.39 17.47 5.90
N VAL A 616 -14.72 16.38 5.54
CA VAL A 616 -13.44 16.00 6.14
C VAL A 616 -12.33 16.97 5.74
N ASN A 617 -12.36 17.49 4.51
CA ASN A 617 -11.35 18.40 3.99
C ASN A 617 -11.54 19.83 4.52
N ALA A 618 -12.78 20.29 4.62
CA ALA A 618 -13.08 21.61 5.19
C ALA A 618 -12.90 21.65 6.72
N GLY A 619 -13.09 20.51 7.39
CA GLY A 619 -13.04 20.39 8.84
C GLY A 619 -14.24 21.04 9.55
N PRO A 620 -14.19 21.16 10.88
CA PRO A 620 -15.30 21.66 11.67
C PRO A 620 -15.55 23.18 11.49
N PRO A 621 -16.76 23.67 11.80
CA PRO A 621 -17.89 22.96 12.44
C PRO A 621 -18.60 21.98 11.49
N PRO A 622 -19.40 21.02 12.02
CA PRO A 622 -20.23 20.15 11.19
C PRO A 622 -21.11 20.98 10.24
N LEU A 623 -21.30 20.48 9.02
CA LEU A 623 -22.16 21.10 8.01
C LEU A 623 -23.62 21.19 8.49
N TRP A 624 -24.07 20.16 9.20
CA TRP A 624 -25.35 20.15 9.91
C TRP A 624 -25.33 19.16 11.08
N THR A 625 -26.29 19.34 11.98
CA THR A 625 -26.53 18.44 13.13
C THR A 625 -28.02 18.19 13.31
N ALA A 626 -28.39 17.00 13.79
CA ALA A 626 -29.77 16.64 14.13
C ALA A 626 -29.85 16.02 15.53
N GLU A 627 -30.82 16.46 16.34
CA GLU A 627 -31.08 15.87 17.67
C GLU A 627 -31.84 14.54 17.49
N LEU A 628 -31.25 13.44 17.98
CA LEU A 628 -31.82 12.10 17.89
C LEU A 628 -31.81 11.42 19.27
N PRO A 629 -32.80 10.57 19.59
CA PRO A 629 -32.84 9.84 20.86
C PRO A 629 -31.82 8.70 20.82
N ILE A 630 -30.59 8.99 21.25
CA ILE A 630 -29.46 8.08 21.21
C ILE A 630 -28.96 7.84 22.64
N SER A 631 -29.40 6.82 23.38
CA SER A 631 -28.85 6.51 24.73
C SER A 631 -27.54 5.68 24.78
N GLU A 632 -27.03 5.35 25.97
CA GLU A 632 -25.70 4.76 26.25
C GLU A 632 -25.44 3.33 25.75
N SER A 633 -26.35 2.40 26.01
CA SER A 633 -26.35 1.00 25.54
C SER A 633 -27.46 0.28 26.33
N TYR A 634 -28.08 -0.76 25.76
CA TYR A 634 -29.21 -1.45 26.43
C TYR A 634 -28.80 -2.37 27.59
N ASP A 635 -27.50 -2.64 27.77
CA ASP A 635 -26.98 -3.48 28.87
C ASP A 635 -25.92 -2.79 29.75
N GLY A 636 -25.72 -1.47 29.56
CA GLY A 636 -24.75 -0.69 30.33
C GLY A 636 -23.35 -0.60 29.72
N GLY A 637 -23.20 -0.89 28.42
CA GLY A 637 -22.00 -0.53 27.65
C GLY A 637 -20.84 -1.51 27.75
N TRP A 638 -21.13 -2.78 28.06
CA TRP A 638 -20.12 -3.85 28.05
C TRP A 638 -19.73 -4.17 26.59
N ALA A 639 -18.43 -4.31 26.36
CA ALA A 639 -17.75 -4.44 25.06
C ALA A 639 -18.63 -4.99 23.90
N GLY A 640 -19.01 -4.13 22.95
CA GLY A 640 -19.68 -4.54 21.72
C GLY A 640 -21.22 -4.45 21.75
N THR A 641 -21.86 -4.13 22.88
CA THR A 641 -23.32 -3.94 22.93
C THR A 641 -23.78 -2.54 22.52
N GLU A 642 -22.85 -1.71 22.03
CA GLU A 642 -23.11 -0.33 21.64
C GLU A 642 -24.22 -0.32 20.58
N SER A 643 -25.36 0.15 21.02
CA SER A 643 -26.50 0.44 20.18
C SER A 643 -26.31 1.84 19.63
N LYS A 644 -26.65 2.04 18.35
CA LYS A 644 -26.65 3.31 17.59
C LYS A 644 -25.44 3.49 16.68
N SER A 645 -25.41 2.62 15.68
CA SER A 645 -24.58 2.82 14.50
C SER A 645 -25.11 3.96 13.63
N VAL A 646 -24.19 4.71 13.04
CA VAL A 646 -24.43 5.51 11.84
C VAL A 646 -23.75 4.84 10.66
N ASP A 647 -24.22 5.13 9.45
CA ASP A 647 -23.53 4.75 8.21
C ASP A 647 -23.89 5.76 7.09
N ILE A 648 -23.01 5.87 6.10
CA ILE A 648 -23.06 6.84 5.01
C ILE A 648 -22.57 6.20 3.71
N LYS A 649 -23.35 6.35 2.63
CA LYS A 649 -22.99 5.90 1.28
C LYS A 649 -23.60 6.79 0.20
N TYR A 650 -22.91 6.90 -0.94
CA TYR A 650 -23.39 7.63 -2.11
C TYR A 650 -24.49 6.84 -2.82
N ASN A 651 -25.59 7.51 -3.19
CA ASN A 651 -26.62 6.91 -4.04
C ASN A 651 -26.70 7.63 -5.39
N ILE A 652 -26.51 6.87 -6.48
CA ILE A 652 -26.45 7.43 -7.85
C ILE A 652 -27.78 8.04 -8.34
N TYR A 653 -28.92 7.54 -7.88
CA TYR A 653 -30.24 8.05 -8.29
C TYR A 653 -30.57 9.37 -7.59
N ASN A 654 -30.16 9.48 -6.32
CA ASN A 654 -30.29 10.71 -5.54
C ASN A 654 -29.22 11.76 -5.90
N GLN A 655 -28.03 11.32 -6.35
CA GLN A 655 -26.84 12.15 -6.63
C GLN A 655 -26.27 12.85 -5.38
N PHE A 656 -26.33 12.18 -4.23
CA PHE A 656 -25.77 12.63 -2.97
C PHE A 656 -25.56 11.45 -2.02
N ASP A 657 -24.78 11.68 -0.96
CA ASP A 657 -24.66 10.74 0.15
C ASP A 657 -25.93 10.69 1.00
N VAL A 658 -26.36 9.47 1.33
CA VAL A 658 -27.44 9.23 2.30
C VAL A 658 -26.85 8.82 3.64
N VAL A 659 -27.45 9.32 4.72
CA VAL A 659 -26.97 9.13 6.08
C VAL A 659 -28.03 8.41 6.90
N ALA A 660 -27.74 7.18 7.30
CA ALA A 660 -28.63 6.36 8.11
C ALA A 660 -28.20 6.39 9.59
N ALA A 661 -29.16 6.54 10.49
CA ALA A 661 -28.92 6.59 11.93
C ALA A 661 -29.88 5.69 12.70
N ALA A 662 -29.31 4.68 13.37
CA ALA A 662 -30.03 3.82 14.31
C ALA A 662 -30.26 4.56 15.64
N THR A 663 -31.46 4.46 16.21
CA THR A 663 -31.87 5.22 17.40
C THR A 663 -32.74 4.39 18.35
N ASP A 664 -33.02 4.94 19.53
CA ASP A 664 -33.92 4.33 20.52
C ASP A 664 -35.37 4.23 20.06
N ASN A 665 -35.78 5.04 19.08
CA ASN A 665 -37.14 5.02 18.57
C ASN A 665 -37.28 4.25 17.26
N GLY A 666 -36.18 3.94 16.58
CA GLY A 666 -36.26 3.55 15.19
C GLY A 666 -35.02 3.84 14.35
N LEU A 667 -35.24 3.93 13.04
CA LEU A 667 -34.23 4.25 12.04
C LEU A 667 -34.60 5.56 11.32
N TYR A 668 -33.62 6.43 11.10
CA TYR A 668 -33.78 7.67 10.34
C TYR A 668 -32.85 7.66 9.12
N LEU A 669 -33.32 8.25 8.02
CA LEU A 669 -32.51 8.49 6.82
C LEU A 669 -32.53 9.99 6.46
N PHE A 670 -31.35 10.58 6.33
CA PHE A 670 -31.16 11.96 5.90
C PHE A 670 -30.44 12.03 4.56
N ASP A 671 -30.65 13.12 3.83
CA ASP A 671 -29.78 13.51 2.72
C ASP A 671 -28.51 14.21 3.23
N GLN A 672 -27.53 14.36 2.34
CA GLN A 672 -26.26 15.06 2.59
C GLN A 672 -26.43 16.51 3.07
N TYR A 673 -27.59 17.13 2.82
CA TYR A 673 -27.89 18.51 3.17
C TYR A 673 -28.61 18.65 4.53
N GLY A 674 -28.87 17.54 5.22
CA GLY A 674 -29.52 17.50 6.53
C GLY A 674 -31.05 17.47 6.48
N ASN A 675 -31.65 17.24 5.31
CA ASN A 675 -33.10 17.04 5.22
C ASN A 675 -33.44 15.58 5.56
N LEU A 676 -34.45 15.39 6.40
CA LEU A 676 -35.01 14.07 6.66
C LEU A 676 -35.71 13.55 5.40
N ILE A 677 -35.29 12.38 4.92
CA ILE A 677 -35.95 11.67 3.82
C ILE A 677 -37.14 10.88 4.39
N TRP A 678 -36.88 9.99 5.36
CA TRP A 678 -37.89 9.21 6.05
C TRP A 678 -37.42 8.76 7.44
N GLU A 679 -38.39 8.32 8.25
CA GLU A 679 -38.17 7.71 9.56
C GLU A 679 -39.03 6.45 9.71
N TYR A 680 -38.49 5.44 10.39
CA TYR A 680 -39.17 4.20 10.77
C TYR A 680 -39.23 4.09 12.29
N LEU A 681 -40.36 4.45 12.90
CA LEU A 681 -40.50 4.65 14.36
C LEU A 681 -41.31 3.55 15.07
N GLU A 682 -40.99 2.28 14.82
CA GLU A 682 -41.72 1.16 15.44
C GLU A 682 -41.01 0.57 16.66
N THR A 683 -39.69 0.44 16.61
CA THR A 683 -38.90 -0.27 17.61
C THR A 683 -37.47 0.27 17.66
N PRO A 684 -36.76 0.18 18.79
CA PRO A 684 -35.35 0.58 18.84
C PRO A 684 -34.51 -0.19 17.81
N ILE A 685 -33.65 0.52 17.09
CA ILE A 685 -32.71 -0.10 16.13
C ILE A 685 -31.31 0.05 16.71
N THR A 686 -30.53 -1.02 16.72
CA THR A 686 -29.21 -1.06 17.38
C THR A 686 -28.07 -0.86 16.39
N ILE A 687 -28.21 -1.42 15.19
CA ILE A 687 -27.20 -1.36 14.15
C ILE A 687 -27.85 -1.12 12.79
N VAL A 688 -27.16 -0.36 11.95
CA VAL A 688 -27.52 -0.11 10.57
C VAL A 688 -26.28 -0.22 9.68
N ARG A 689 -26.46 -0.79 8.48
CA ARG A 689 -25.47 -0.79 7.40
C ARG A 689 -26.15 -0.46 6.08
N ILE A 690 -25.51 0.35 5.25
CA ILE A 690 -25.94 0.68 3.90
C ILE A 690 -25.08 -0.12 2.93
N SER A 691 -25.70 -0.72 1.90
CA SER A 691 -24.96 -1.37 0.82
C SER A 691 -24.02 -0.38 0.13
N GLN A 692 -22.90 -0.86 -0.39
CA GLN A 692 -21.84 -0.03 -0.97
C GLN A 692 -22.34 0.86 -2.14
N ASP A 693 -23.34 0.41 -2.88
CA ASP A 693 -24.01 1.17 -3.94
C ASP A 693 -25.06 2.20 -3.44
N GLY A 694 -25.29 2.25 -2.13
CA GLY A 694 -26.23 3.16 -1.47
C GLY A 694 -27.71 2.80 -1.66
N LYS A 695 -28.06 1.60 -2.13
CA LYS A 695 -29.44 1.24 -2.55
C LYS A 695 -30.24 0.42 -1.55
N TYR A 696 -29.59 -0.21 -0.59
CA TYR A 696 -30.21 -1.04 0.44
C TYR A 696 -29.71 -0.67 1.83
N ILE A 697 -30.58 -0.82 2.83
CA ILE A 697 -30.24 -0.59 4.24
C ILE A 697 -30.63 -1.82 5.04
N ALA A 698 -29.65 -2.46 5.68
CA ALA A 698 -29.85 -3.54 6.62
C ALA A 698 -29.85 -2.99 8.04
N ALA A 699 -30.77 -3.46 8.87
CA ALA A 699 -30.87 -3.06 10.27
C ALA A 699 -31.28 -4.22 11.17
N ALA A 700 -30.90 -4.15 12.44
CA ALA A 700 -31.34 -5.10 13.45
C ALA A 700 -31.81 -4.41 14.73
N ASP A 701 -32.74 -5.07 15.41
CA ASP A 701 -33.30 -4.67 16.69
C ASP A 701 -32.99 -5.72 17.77
N TYR A 702 -32.29 -5.27 18.80
CA TYR A 702 -31.96 -6.05 19.98
C TYR A 702 -33.20 -6.41 20.80
N HIS A 703 -34.13 -5.50 21.03
CA HIS A 703 -35.29 -5.68 21.92
C HIS A 703 -36.32 -6.67 21.39
N THR A 704 -36.58 -6.68 20.09
CA THR A 704 -37.51 -7.66 19.51
C THR A 704 -36.79 -8.88 18.95
N GLY A 705 -35.49 -8.77 18.65
CA GLY A 705 -34.74 -9.79 17.93
C GLY A 705 -35.08 -9.84 16.44
N ASN A 706 -35.58 -8.72 15.89
CA ASN A 706 -35.94 -8.62 14.48
C ASN A 706 -34.80 -8.09 13.63
N ILE A 707 -34.81 -8.46 12.35
CA ILE A 707 -33.95 -7.89 11.31
C ILE A 707 -34.80 -7.29 10.18
N TYR A 708 -34.28 -6.26 9.53
CA TYR A 708 -34.99 -5.45 8.54
C TYR A 708 -34.09 -5.21 7.33
N LEU A 709 -34.69 -5.22 6.15
CA LEU A 709 -34.07 -4.72 4.93
C LEU A 709 -34.97 -3.64 4.31
N PHE A 710 -34.40 -2.48 3.99
CA PHE A 710 -35.04 -1.38 3.26
C PHE A 710 -34.41 -1.25 1.87
N SER A 711 -35.12 -0.66 0.93
CA SER A 711 -34.67 -0.50 -0.45
C SER A 711 -35.13 0.85 -1.00
N HIS A 712 -34.24 1.52 -1.73
CA HIS A 712 -34.50 2.78 -2.44
C HIS A 712 -35.51 2.66 -3.60
N LEU A 713 -35.97 1.44 -3.89
CA LEU A 713 -36.93 1.12 -4.95
C LEU A 713 -38.19 0.46 -4.36
N ARG A 714 -38.50 0.70 -3.08
CA ARG A 714 -39.63 0.06 -2.44
C ARG A 714 -40.96 0.54 -3.02
N ASP A 715 -41.12 1.84 -3.21
CA ASP A 715 -42.34 2.43 -3.78
C ASP A 715 -42.43 2.27 -5.33
N GLY A 716 -41.36 1.74 -5.95
CA GLY A 716 -41.22 1.56 -7.40
C GLY A 716 -40.60 2.76 -8.13
N THR A 717 -40.29 3.83 -7.41
CA THR A 717 -39.58 5.02 -7.88
C THR A 717 -38.09 4.89 -7.55
N PRO A 718 -37.17 5.11 -8.51
CA PRO A 718 -35.74 5.05 -8.23
C PRO A 718 -35.25 6.17 -7.30
N GLY A 719 -34.63 5.76 -6.19
CA GLY A 719 -33.91 6.65 -5.28
C GLY A 719 -34.68 6.86 -3.99
N TRP A 720 -33.97 7.12 -2.90
CA TRP A 720 -34.60 7.23 -1.58
C TRP A 720 -35.58 8.40 -1.52
N GLY A 721 -36.83 8.08 -1.24
CA GLY A 721 -37.92 9.03 -1.03
C GLY A 721 -38.74 8.74 0.24
N PRO A 722 -39.69 9.63 0.60
CA PRO A 722 -40.42 9.53 1.86
C PRO A 722 -41.25 8.25 2.06
N GLU A 723 -41.57 7.53 0.97
CA GLU A 723 -42.36 6.30 1.02
C GLU A 723 -41.50 5.03 1.21
N ASP A 724 -40.16 5.16 1.18
CA ASP A 724 -39.24 4.02 1.32
C ASP A 724 -38.90 3.67 2.77
N GLY A 725 -39.36 4.45 3.75
CA GLY A 725 -39.11 4.24 5.18
C GLY A 725 -39.85 3.06 5.82
N LEU A 726 -40.48 2.21 5.03
CA LEU A 726 -41.03 0.94 5.48
C LEU A 726 -40.11 -0.18 4.99
N PRO A 727 -39.88 -1.25 5.77
CA PRO A 727 -38.99 -2.32 5.33
C PRO A 727 -39.58 -3.04 4.10
N LEU A 728 -38.69 -3.45 3.19
CA LEU A 728 -38.99 -4.41 2.12
C LEU A 728 -39.48 -5.73 2.72
N TRP A 729 -38.78 -6.19 3.76
CA TRP A 729 -39.20 -7.27 4.63
C TRP A 729 -38.57 -7.11 6.01
N PHE A 730 -39.16 -7.76 6.99
CA PHE A 730 -38.55 -7.99 8.29
C PHE A 730 -38.76 -9.43 8.70
N ILE A 731 -37.82 -9.99 9.46
CA ILE A 731 -37.90 -11.35 9.99
C ILE A 731 -37.93 -11.27 11.50
N SER A 732 -38.94 -11.91 12.09
CA SER A 732 -39.11 -12.03 13.55
C SER A 732 -38.92 -13.46 14.02
N GLY A 733 -38.47 -13.64 15.26
CA GLY A 733 -38.41 -14.96 15.91
C GLY A 733 -37.20 -15.81 15.54
N LEU A 734 -36.15 -15.21 14.96
CA LEU A 734 -34.81 -15.83 14.84
C LEU A 734 -34.14 -16.00 16.21
N GLY A 735 -34.53 -15.16 17.18
CA GLY A 735 -34.17 -15.24 18.58
C GLY A 735 -35.25 -14.61 19.47
N GLN A 736 -34.98 -14.55 20.77
CA GLN A 736 -35.82 -13.87 21.77
C GLN A 736 -35.47 -12.38 21.81
N PRO A 737 -36.27 -11.55 22.49
CA PRO A 737 -35.80 -10.25 22.94
C PRO A 737 -34.40 -10.31 23.57
N GLY A 738 -33.49 -9.47 23.09
CA GLY A 738 -32.10 -9.31 23.54
C GLY A 738 -31.06 -10.11 22.77
N THR A 739 -31.29 -10.43 21.48
CA THR A 739 -30.50 -11.46 20.78
C THR A 739 -29.82 -11.03 19.49
N MET A 740 -30.36 -10.07 18.73
CA MET A 740 -29.72 -9.58 17.49
C MET A 740 -28.86 -8.37 17.80
N ILE A 741 -27.58 -8.42 17.40
CA ILE A 741 -26.59 -7.42 17.82
C ILE A 741 -25.73 -6.89 16.67
N TRP A 742 -25.63 -7.61 15.55
CA TRP A 742 -24.77 -7.19 14.44
C TRP A 742 -25.29 -7.65 13.09
N VAL A 743 -25.06 -6.83 12.07
CA VAL A 743 -25.40 -7.10 10.68
C VAL A 743 -24.27 -6.66 9.76
N ALA A 744 -24.13 -7.36 8.64
CA ALA A 744 -23.31 -6.95 7.50
C ALA A 744 -24.11 -7.20 6.21
N ILE A 745 -23.85 -6.40 5.17
CA ILE A 745 -24.59 -6.44 3.90
C ILE A 745 -23.60 -6.40 2.73
N SER A 746 -23.86 -7.16 1.67
CA SER A 746 -23.04 -7.09 0.45
C SER A 746 -23.21 -5.77 -0.30
N GLY A 747 -22.30 -5.49 -1.23
CA GLY A 747 -22.21 -4.22 -1.94
C GLY A 747 -23.43 -3.83 -2.77
N LEU A 748 -24.15 -4.83 -3.32
CA LEU A 748 -25.45 -4.64 -4.00
C LEU A 748 -26.65 -5.03 -3.11
N GLY A 749 -26.44 -5.37 -1.84
CA GLY A 749 -27.52 -5.86 -0.98
C GLY A 749 -28.11 -7.22 -1.35
N ASP A 750 -27.39 -8.04 -2.12
CA ASP A 750 -27.77 -9.43 -2.45
C ASP A 750 -27.88 -10.31 -1.20
N TYR A 751 -27.01 -10.05 -0.22
CA TYR A 751 -26.86 -10.87 0.96
C TYR A 751 -26.77 -10.02 2.22
N MET A 752 -27.37 -10.54 3.29
CA MET A 752 -27.30 -9.96 4.64
C MET A 752 -26.85 -11.05 5.62
N ALA A 753 -25.71 -10.83 6.26
CA ALA A 753 -25.22 -11.66 7.35
C ALA A 753 -25.68 -11.09 8.70
N VAL A 754 -26.04 -11.96 9.63
CA VAL A 754 -26.55 -11.59 10.96
C VAL A 754 -25.82 -12.38 12.03
N GLY A 755 -25.29 -11.67 13.03
CA GLY A 755 -24.75 -12.24 14.27
C GLY A 755 -25.78 -12.15 15.39
N GLY A 756 -26.06 -13.27 16.05
CA GLY A 756 -27.01 -13.32 17.15
C GLY A 756 -26.57 -14.21 18.31
N TYR A 757 -27.11 -13.92 19.49
CA TYR A 757 -26.93 -14.66 20.74
C TYR A 757 -28.26 -15.29 21.19
N HIS A 758 -28.31 -16.53 21.70
CA HIS A 758 -29.55 -17.03 22.31
C HIS A 758 -29.31 -18.18 23.32
N PRO A 759 -30.08 -18.30 24.42
CA PRO A 759 -30.03 -19.47 25.32
C PRO A 759 -30.27 -20.85 24.64
N GLU A 760 -31.21 -20.95 23.71
CA GLU A 760 -31.43 -22.05 22.72
C GLU A 760 -31.85 -21.55 21.31
N PRO A 761 -31.02 -21.63 20.25
CA PRO A 761 -30.07 -22.73 20.01
C PRO A 761 -28.64 -22.48 20.48
N GLY A 762 -28.33 -21.31 21.03
CA GLY A 762 -26.95 -20.86 21.26
C GLY A 762 -26.62 -19.63 20.42
N PRO A 763 -25.37 -19.10 20.53
CA PRO A 763 -24.84 -18.12 19.57
C PRO A 763 -24.90 -18.66 18.14
N PHE A 764 -25.14 -17.78 17.16
CA PHE A 764 -25.25 -18.19 15.76
C PHE A 764 -24.86 -17.09 14.77
N VAL A 765 -24.57 -17.54 13.54
CA VAL A 765 -24.48 -16.72 12.33
C VAL A 765 -25.56 -17.20 11.36
N ALA A 766 -26.26 -16.27 10.71
CA ALA A 766 -27.24 -16.58 9.68
C ALA A 766 -27.02 -15.71 8.44
N LEU A 767 -27.33 -16.28 7.28
CA LEU A 767 -27.25 -15.60 5.98
C LEU A 767 -28.63 -15.55 5.33
N PHE A 768 -29.01 -14.37 4.88
CA PHE A 768 -30.26 -14.12 4.16
C PHE A 768 -29.98 -13.57 2.77
N SER A 769 -30.81 -13.95 1.81
CA SER A 769 -30.84 -13.28 0.50
C SER A 769 -31.60 -11.95 0.57
N ARG A 770 -31.42 -11.11 -0.45
CA ARG A 770 -32.18 -9.86 -0.68
C ARG A 770 -33.70 -10.04 -0.60
N ASN A 771 -34.22 -11.22 -0.89
CA ASN A 771 -35.65 -11.55 -0.81
C ASN A 771 -36.13 -12.00 0.59
N GLY A 772 -35.27 -11.93 1.61
CA GLY A 772 -35.59 -12.34 2.97
C GLY A 772 -35.64 -13.86 3.16
N THR A 773 -35.05 -14.63 2.23
CA THR A 773 -34.94 -16.08 2.38
C THR A 773 -33.69 -16.41 3.18
N MET A 774 -33.86 -17.13 4.30
CA MET A 774 -32.72 -17.66 5.06
C MET A 774 -32.05 -18.75 4.23
N ILE A 775 -30.82 -18.50 3.78
CA ILE A 775 -30.03 -19.45 3.01
C ILE A 775 -29.51 -20.53 3.96
N TRP A 776 -28.92 -20.11 5.07
CA TRP A 776 -28.44 -21.00 6.11
C TRP A 776 -28.32 -20.31 7.46
N GLN A 777 -28.17 -21.14 8.50
CA GLN A 777 -27.81 -20.75 9.85
C GLN A 777 -26.77 -21.73 10.39
N TYR A 778 -25.80 -21.21 11.14
CA TYR A 778 -24.77 -21.96 11.84
C TYR A 778 -24.80 -21.64 13.33
N SER A 779 -24.94 -22.66 14.17
CA SER A 779 -24.77 -22.52 15.62
C SER A 779 -23.30 -22.57 15.98
N LEU A 780 -22.80 -21.52 16.60
CA LEU A 780 -21.42 -21.41 17.03
C LEU A 780 -21.18 -22.27 18.28
N PRO A 781 -20.00 -22.90 18.39
CA PRO A 781 -19.69 -23.74 19.54
C PRO A 781 -19.41 -22.94 20.84
N LYS A 782 -19.13 -21.63 20.73
CA LYS A 782 -18.63 -20.78 21.80
C LYS A 782 -19.16 -19.35 21.73
N GLY A 783 -18.99 -18.64 22.84
CA GLY A 783 -19.31 -17.22 23.00
C GLY A 783 -20.77 -16.93 23.22
N ASP A 784 -21.03 -15.68 23.57
CA ASP A 784 -22.36 -15.13 23.72
C ASP A 784 -22.58 -14.03 22.66
N TYR A 785 -21.68 -13.04 22.52
CA TYR A 785 -21.85 -11.96 21.53
C TYR A 785 -21.09 -12.22 20.22
N ILE A 786 -21.83 -12.26 19.11
CA ILE A 786 -21.34 -12.54 17.75
C ILE A 786 -21.32 -11.29 16.87
N ARG A 787 -20.15 -10.95 16.34
CA ARG A 787 -19.99 -9.93 15.29
C ARG A 787 -19.79 -10.61 13.95
N VAL A 788 -20.22 -9.95 12.88
CA VAL A 788 -20.06 -10.43 11.51
C VAL A 788 -19.57 -9.29 10.62
N ASP A 789 -18.83 -9.63 9.57
CA ASP A 789 -18.52 -8.72 8.49
C ASP A 789 -18.47 -9.45 7.14
N MET A 790 -18.61 -8.70 6.05
CA MET A 790 -18.77 -9.24 4.69
C MET A 790 -18.12 -8.29 3.67
N PRO A 791 -17.36 -8.80 2.68
CA PRO A 791 -16.79 -7.97 1.62
C PRO A 791 -17.85 -7.52 0.62
N CYS A 792 -17.50 -6.53 -0.20
CA CYS A 792 -18.42 -5.90 -1.16
C CYS A 792 -19.05 -6.91 -2.15
N ASN A 793 -18.33 -7.94 -2.59
CA ASN A 793 -18.88 -8.97 -3.48
C ASN A 793 -19.83 -9.98 -2.79
N GLY A 794 -19.91 -9.96 -1.46
CA GLY A 794 -20.77 -10.83 -0.66
C GLY A 794 -20.44 -12.32 -0.69
N ARG A 795 -19.26 -12.73 -1.18
CA ARG A 795 -18.90 -14.16 -1.38
C ARG A 795 -18.28 -14.86 -0.17
N SER A 796 -18.01 -14.10 0.88
CA SER A 796 -17.50 -14.64 2.14
C SER A 796 -18.09 -13.89 3.33
N ILE A 797 -18.00 -14.51 4.49
CA ILE A 797 -18.46 -13.92 5.76
C ILE A 797 -17.43 -14.26 6.81
N VAL A 798 -17.07 -13.28 7.61
CA VAL A 798 -16.30 -13.50 8.83
C VAL A 798 -17.18 -13.31 10.05
N SER A 799 -16.88 -14.05 11.11
CA SER A 799 -17.54 -13.84 12.40
C SER A 799 -16.58 -14.07 13.55
N VAL A 800 -16.78 -13.33 14.63
CA VAL A 800 -16.05 -13.51 15.89
C VAL A 800 -17.01 -13.62 17.06
N ASN A 801 -16.52 -14.22 18.15
CA ASN A 801 -17.26 -14.28 19.40
C ASN A 801 -16.51 -13.63 20.57
N ASP A 802 -17.32 -13.04 21.46
CA ASP A 802 -16.97 -12.63 22.81
C ASP A 802 -17.67 -13.57 23.81
N ASP A 803 -16.92 -14.05 24.81
CA ASP A 803 -17.40 -14.88 25.91
C ASP A 803 -17.28 -14.15 27.25
N PRO A 804 -18.30 -13.40 27.68
CA PRO A 804 -18.29 -12.67 28.95
C PRO A 804 -18.14 -13.55 30.21
N SER A 805 -18.26 -14.87 30.05
CA SER A 805 -18.06 -15.84 31.13
C SER A 805 -16.60 -16.21 31.37
N ASP A 806 -15.68 -15.79 30.49
CA ASP A 806 -14.25 -16.09 30.57
C ASP A 806 -13.95 -17.60 30.69
N SER A 807 -14.74 -18.45 30.03
CA SER A 807 -14.70 -19.91 30.26
C SER A 807 -14.63 -20.77 29.00
N LYS A 808 -14.86 -20.19 27.83
CA LYS A 808 -14.93 -20.86 26.52
C LYS A 808 -13.86 -20.35 25.55
N GLY A 809 -13.47 -19.07 25.64
CA GLY A 809 -12.54 -18.41 24.71
C GLY A 809 -13.19 -17.96 23.39
N CYS A 810 -12.36 -17.48 22.45
CA CYS A 810 -12.81 -16.83 21.22
C CYS A 810 -12.39 -17.54 19.92
N ASP A 811 -13.29 -17.58 18.95
CA ASP A 811 -13.07 -18.08 17.60
C ASP A 811 -13.38 -16.98 16.58
N LEU A 812 -12.46 -16.75 15.65
CA LEU A 812 -12.71 -16.13 14.35
C LEU A 812 -13.10 -17.23 13.37
N ASN A 813 -14.20 -17.11 12.65
CA ASN A 813 -14.67 -18.09 11.68
C ASN A 813 -14.82 -17.45 10.30
N TYR A 814 -14.45 -18.20 9.25
CA TYR A 814 -14.59 -17.78 7.86
C TYR A 814 -15.50 -18.73 7.09
N PHE A 815 -16.50 -18.17 6.42
CA PHE A 815 -17.43 -18.84 5.53
C PHE A 815 -17.23 -18.31 4.11
N SER A 816 -17.50 -19.15 3.11
CA SER A 816 -17.51 -18.72 1.71
C SER A 816 -18.56 -19.49 0.93
N ASP A 817 -19.07 -18.85 -0.11
CA ASP A 817 -19.98 -19.42 -1.11
C ASP A 817 -19.35 -20.57 -1.92
N LEU A 818 -18.09 -20.92 -1.68
CA LEU A 818 -17.38 -22.04 -2.29
C LEU A 818 -17.15 -23.21 -1.31
N ALA A 819 -17.74 -23.17 -0.11
CA ALA A 819 -17.51 -24.20 0.91
C ALA A 819 -17.93 -25.61 0.46
N ASP A 820 -18.99 -25.73 -0.35
CA ASP A 820 -19.41 -27.00 -0.96
C ASP A 820 -18.75 -27.33 -2.31
N GLY A 821 -17.85 -26.46 -2.79
CA GLY A 821 -17.14 -26.58 -4.07
C GLY A 821 -17.90 -26.07 -5.29
N THR A 822 -19.10 -25.51 -5.12
CA THR A 822 -19.90 -24.89 -6.19
C THR A 822 -20.06 -23.39 -5.92
N PRO A 823 -19.77 -22.48 -6.88
CA PRO A 823 -19.97 -21.05 -6.67
C PRO A 823 -21.44 -20.67 -6.38
N GLY A 824 -21.63 -19.74 -5.46
CA GLY A 824 -22.93 -19.22 -5.04
C GLY A 824 -23.47 -19.88 -3.76
N TRP A 825 -24.02 -19.05 -2.88
CA TRP A 825 -24.51 -19.49 -1.58
C TRP A 825 -25.65 -20.50 -1.65
N SER A 826 -25.54 -21.55 -0.84
CA SER A 826 -26.50 -22.63 -0.68
C SER A 826 -26.67 -23.00 0.79
N SER A 827 -27.66 -23.84 1.10
CA SER A 827 -27.85 -24.34 2.46
C SER A 827 -26.68 -25.21 2.97
N SER A 828 -25.78 -25.67 2.09
CA SER A 828 -24.61 -26.49 2.45
C SER A 828 -23.41 -25.67 2.91
N ASP A 829 -23.37 -24.36 2.66
CA ASP A 829 -22.22 -23.50 2.97
C ASP A 829 -22.21 -22.98 4.41
N ASN A 830 -23.03 -23.59 5.26
CA ASN A 830 -23.27 -23.16 6.63
C ASN A 830 -22.15 -23.56 7.60
N THR A 831 -21.08 -24.18 7.14
CA THR A 831 -19.96 -24.61 8.00
C THR A 831 -18.74 -23.76 7.71
N PRO A 832 -18.04 -23.22 8.73
CA PRO A 832 -16.81 -22.48 8.50
C PRO A 832 -15.79 -23.33 7.74
N ILE A 833 -15.14 -22.74 6.74
CA ILE A 833 -14.01 -23.36 6.03
C ILE A 833 -12.83 -23.52 7.00
N TRP A 834 -12.63 -22.51 7.85
CA TRP A 834 -11.65 -22.55 8.93
C TRP A 834 -12.12 -21.67 10.10
N SER A 835 -11.51 -21.91 11.25
CA SER A 835 -11.61 -21.05 12.43
C SER A 835 -10.21 -20.68 12.94
N TYR A 836 -10.06 -19.61 13.69
CA TYR A 836 -8.81 -19.15 14.28
C TYR A 836 -9.01 -18.71 15.74
N TRP A 837 -8.01 -18.93 16.58
CA TRP A 837 -7.92 -18.37 17.93
C TRP A 837 -6.45 -18.04 18.23
N PRO A 838 -6.15 -17.08 19.12
CA PRO A 838 -4.78 -16.74 19.47
C PRO A 838 -3.96 -17.95 19.93
N GLY A 839 -2.84 -18.22 19.26
CA GLY A 839 -1.95 -19.35 19.54
C GLY A 839 -2.19 -20.59 18.66
N LYS A 840 -3.25 -20.60 17.84
CA LYS A 840 -3.55 -21.72 16.92
C LYS A 840 -2.41 -21.97 15.92
N GLU A 841 -1.73 -20.91 15.47
CA GLU A 841 -0.59 -20.96 14.56
C GLU A 841 0.61 -21.76 15.12
N ASN A 842 0.67 -21.90 16.44
CA ASN A 842 1.71 -22.65 17.16
C ASN A 842 1.18 -23.96 17.76
N GLU A 843 0.02 -24.45 17.27
CA GLU A 843 -0.69 -25.62 17.79
C GLU A 843 -1.00 -25.54 19.30
N LEU A 844 -1.11 -24.32 19.84
CA LEU A 844 -1.41 -24.12 21.25
C LEU A 844 -2.88 -24.33 21.54
N ALA A 845 -3.15 -24.89 22.72
CA ALA A 845 -4.50 -24.96 23.25
C ALA A 845 -5.04 -23.55 23.45
N GLN A 846 -6.31 -23.35 23.10
CA GLN A 846 -7.00 -22.09 23.26
C GLN A 846 -7.06 -21.66 24.73
N ASN A 847 -6.87 -20.37 24.97
CA ASN A 847 -7.03 -19.77 26.27
C ASN A 847 -8.51 -19.39 26.48
N PRO A 848 -9.18 -19.89 27.54
CA PRO A 848 -10.58 -19.57 27.81
C PRO A 848 -10.84 -18.10 28.18
N TYR A 849 -9.81 -17.33 28.53
CA TYR A 849 -9.88 -15.90 28.88
C TYR A 849 -9.69 -14.95 27.69
N HIS A 850 -9.62 -15.47 26.47
CA HIS A 850 -9.44 -14.63 25.29
C HIS A 850 -10.79 -14.35 24.63
N ASP A 851 -11.02 -13.08 24.28
CA ASP A 851 -12.19 -12.59 23.56
C ASP A 851 -11.80 -11.88 22.26
N PHE A 852 -12.69 -11.96 21.26
CA PHE A 852 -12.64 -11.09 20.08
C PHE A 852 -13.85 -10.17 20.10
N TYR A 853 -13.64 -8.86 20.19
CA TYR A 853 -14.72 -7.87 20.28
C TYR A 853 -15.16 -7.34 18.93
N THR A 854 -14.30 -7.46 17.92
CA THR A 854 -14.51 -6.85 16.60
C THR A 854 -13.85 -7.65 15.50
N VAL A 855 -14.38 -7.54 14.29
CA VAL A 855 -13.81 -8.13 13.08
C VAL A 855 -14.12 -7.21 11.91
N ALA A 856 -13.16 -7.09 10.99
CA ALA A 856 -13.35 -6.48 9.69
C ALA A 856 -12.75 -7.39 8.61
N ILE A 857 -13.39 -7.44 7.44
CA ILE A 857 -12.81 -7.98 6.21
C ILE A 857 -12.68 -6.85 5.19
N SER A 858 -11.57 -6.82 4.44
CA SER A 858 -11.37 -5.83 3.38
C SER A 858 -12.46 -5.96 2.32
N GLU A 859 -12.82 -4.85 1.68
CA GLU A 859 -13.92 -4.82 0.71
C GLU A 859 -13.68 -5.72 -0.50
N ASN A 860 -12.42 -5.91 -0.90
CA ASN A 860 -12.04 -6.86 -1.94
C ASN A 860 -12.04 -8.34 -1.47
N GLY A 861 -12.19 -8.57 -0.17
CA GLY A 861 -12.35 -9.86 0.46
C GLY A 861 -11.07 -10.63 0.71
N ASP A 862 -9.87 -10.02 0.69
CA ASP A 862 -8.59 -10.73 0.81
C ASP A 862 -8.00 -10.77 2.23
N VAL A 863 -8.27 -9.73 3.03
CA VAL A 863 -7.63 -9.53 4.33
C VAL A 863 -8.68 -9.42 5.42
N ILE A 864 -8.44 -10.11 6.53
CA ILE A 864 -9.31 -10.12 7.70
C ILE A 864 -8.50 -9.59 8.87
N ALA A 865 -9.07 -8.68 9.65
CA ALA A 865 -8.47 -8.19 10.87
C ALA A 865 -9.43 -8.36 12.05
N THR A 866 -8.88 -8.77 13.19
CA THR A 866 -9.63 -8.97 14.43
C THR A 866 -8.79 -8.62 15.65
N GLY A 867 -9.45 -8.34 16.76
CA GLY A 867 -8.80 -8.13 18.05
C GLY A 867 -9.82 -8.14 19.19
N GLY A 868 -9.30 -8.14 20.42
CA GLY A 868 -10.11 -8.13 21.63
C GLY A 868 -9.23 -8.18 22.89
N ALA A 869 -9.76 -8.73 23.97
CA ALA A 869 -9.03 -8.92 25.22
C ALA A 869 -8.35 -10.29 25.23
N ASP A 870 -7.02 -10.35 25.12
CA ASP A 870 -6.25 -11.60 25.09
C ASP A 870 -5.12 -11.64 26.15
N GLY A 871 -5.16 -10.77 27.16
CA GLY A 871 -4.11 -10.67 28.20
C GLY A 871 -2.71 -10.26 27.70
N ILE A 872 -2.52 -10.09 26.37
CA ILE A 872 -1.27 -9.75 25.67
C ILE A 872 -1.47 -8.55 24.71
N SER A 873 -2.71 -8.26 24.33
CA SER A 873 -3.23 -7.15 23.52
C SER A 873 -2.66 -7.03 22.09
N ASN A 874 -3.19 -7.83 21.16
CA ASN A 874 -2.75 -7.84 19.75
C ASN A 874 -3.88 -7.60 18.74
N ILE A 875 -3.51 -7.04 17.58
CA ILE A 875 -4.30 -7.10 16.35
C ILE A 875 -3.83 -8.32 15.55
N TYR A 876 -4.76 -9.14 15.09
CA TYR A 876 -4.49 -10.32 14.27
C TYR A 876 -4.95 -10.04 12.84
N MET A 877 -4.03 -10.14 11.89
CA MET A 877 -4.31 -10.04 10.46
C MET A 877 -4.15 -11.40 9.79
N LEU A 878 -5.15 -11.81 9.02
CA LEU A 878 -5.20 -13.09 8.34
C LEU A 878 -5.61 -12.91 6.89
N ASN A 879 -5.16 -13.80 6.02
CA ASN A 879 -5.76 -13.95 4.69
C ASN A 879 -7.00 -14.87 4.74
N THR A 880 -7.73 -14.94 3.64
CA THR A 880 -8.90 -15.83 3.49
C THR A 880 -8.61 -17.33 3.53
N ASN A 881 -7.34 -17.74 3.51
CA ASN A 881 -6.93 -19.13 3.74
C ASN A 881 -6.72 -19.45 5.23
N GLY A 882 -6.92 -18.48 6.13
CA GLY A 882 -6.73 -18.64 7.58
C GLY A 882 -5.26 -18.60 8.01
N THR A 883 -4.37 -18.10 7.16
CA THR A 883 -2.95 -17.90 7.49
C THR A 883 -2.77 -16.53 8.14
N ILE A 884 -2.06 -16.48 9.27
CA ILE A 884 -1.66 -15.20 9.87
C ILE A 884 -0.69 -14.51 8.94
N LEU A 885 -1.04 -13.29 8.54
CA LEU A 885 -0.16 -12.35 7.86
C LEU A 885 0.68 -11.60 8.88
N GLN A 886 0.04 -11.11 9.94
CA GLN A 886 0.71 -10.38 11.00
C GLN A 886 0.00 -10.54 12.35
N LYS A 887 0.81 -10.54 13.41
CA LYS A 887 0.37 -10.35 14.79
C LYS A 887 1.01 -9.06 15.28
N ILE A 888 0.23 -8.01 15.41
CA ILE A 888 0.72 -6.68 15.74
C ILE A 888 0.58 -6.49 17.25
N PRO A 889 1.70 -6.45 18.01
CA PRO A 889 1.64 -6.11 19.42
C PRO A 889 1.22 -4.65 19.53
N ASN A 890 0.02 -4.41 20.06
CA ASN A 890 -0.52 -3.06 20.20
C ASN A 890 -0.56 -2.62 21.67
N GLY A 891 -0.47 -3.56 22.62
CA GLY A 891 -0.47 -3.27 24.05
C GLY A 891 -1.82 -2.79 24.60
N ILE A 892 -2.87 -2.75 23.76
CA ILE A 892 -4.23 -2.31 24.09
C ILE A 892 -5.34 -3.31 23.67
N THR A 893 -6.44 -3.33 24.43
CA THR A 893 -7.63 -4.14 24.13
C THR A 893 -8.38 -3.58 22.92
N VAL A 894 -8.37 -4.30 21.80
CA VAL A 894 -9.00 -3.83 20.55
C VAL A 894 -10.52 -3.96 20.63
N ASN A 895 -11.21 -2.82 20.63
CA ASN A 895 -12.67 -2.75 20.70
C ASN A 895 -13.34 -2.63 19.33
N CYS A 896 -12.71 -1.90 18.42
CA CYS A 896 -13.23 -1.61 17.09
C CYS A 896 -12.08 -1.61 16.10
N ILE A 897 -12.35 -2.05 14.87
CA ILE A 897 -11.38 -2.14 13.79
C ILE A 897 -12.06 -1.84 12.46
N ASP A 898 -11.33 -1.21 11.54
CA ASP A 898 -11.77 -1.01 10.16
C ASP A 898 -10.58 -1.09 9.20
N LEU A 899 -10.85 -1.50 7.95
CA LEU A 899 -9.85 -1.75 6.90
C LEU A 899 -10.10 -0.92 5.65
N THR A 900 -9.01 -0.55 4.98
CA THR A 900 -9.03 -0.05 3.59
C THR A 900 -9.57 -1.11 2.61
N PHE A 901 -9.92 -0.72 1.38
CA PHE A 901 -10.50 -1.62 0.37
C PHE A 901 -9.68 -2.91 0.15
N THR A 902 -8.36 -2.79 0.10
CA THR A 902 -7.43 -3.92 -0.09
C THR A 902 -6.97 -4.57 1.22
N GLY A 903 -7.28 -3.94 2.36
CA GLY A 903 -6.74 -4.31 3.66
C GLY A 903 -5.24 -4.06 3.82
N GLN A 904 -4.61 -3.25 2.95
CA GLN A 904 -3.21 -2.83 3.15
C GLN A 904 -3.03 -2.05 4.44
N PHE A 905 -3.97 -1.16 4.74
CA PHE A 905 -3.99 -0.37 5.97
C PHE A 905 -5.28 -0.61 6.76
N GLY A 906 -5.19 -0.40 8.07
CA GLY A 906 -6.32 -0.40 8.98
C GLY A 906 -6.14 0.50 10.18
N ILE A 907 -7.24 0.69 10.91
CA ILE A 907 -7.28 1.43 12.18
C ILE A 907 -7.95 0.57 13.24
N ALA A 908 -7.42 0.60 14.47
CA ALA A 908 -7.98 -0.08 15.63
C ALA A 908 -8.11 0.88 16.82
N GLY A 909 -9.26 0.88 17.49
CA GLY A 909 -9.52 1.67 18.70
C GLY A 909 -9.66 0.79 19.94
N ASP A 910 -9.29 1.31 21.11
CA ASP A 910 -9.27 0.55 22.37
C ASP A 910 -10.38 0.89 23.38
N GLY A 911 -10.41 0.10 24.45
CA GLY A 911 -11.30 0.26 25.62
C GLY A 911 -10.96 1.37 26.59
N THR A 912 -9.91 2.13 26.34
CA THR A 912 -9.36 3.09 27.31
C THR A 912 -9.39 4.51 26.76
N ASP A 913 -8.52 4.83 25.83
CA ASP A 913 -8.35 6.19 25.30
C ASP A 913 -7.53 6.24 24.01
N THR A 914 -7.10 5.13 23.43
CA THR A 914 -6.12 5.12 22.35
C THR A 914 -6.66 4.42 21.10
N TYR A 915 -6.35 4.98 19.94
CA TYR A 915 -6.48 4.30 18.65
C TYR A 915 -5.14 4.30 17.90
N GLY A 916 -4.96 3.34 17.01
CA GLY A 916 -3.73 3.16 16.25
C GLY A 916 -3.98 2.79 14.80
N PHE A 917 -3.13 3.31 13.93
CA PHE A 917 -3.09 2.98 12.50
C PHE A 917 -2.00 1.96 12.24
N PHE A 918 -2.32 0.98 11.41
CA PHE A 918 -1.43 -0.12 11.09
C PHE A 918 -1.40 -0.42 9.60
N ASP A 919 -0.25 -0.91 9.17
CA ASP A 919 0.02 -1.44 7.84
C ASP A 919 0.16 -2.96 7.94
N LYS A 920 -0.40 -3.68 6.97
CA LYS A 920 -0.43 -5.15 6.92
C LYS A 920 0.96 -5.81 6.92
N ASP A 921 1.96 -5.12 6.36
CA ASP A 921 3.31 -5.63 6.14
C ASP A 921 4.29 -5.04 7.17
N GLN A 922 4.06 -3.79 7.60
CA GLN A 922 4.95 -3.04 8.52
C GLN A 922 4.45 -2.98 9.97
N GLY A 923 3.19 -3.38 10.24
CA GLY A 923 2.61 -3.39 11.58
C GLY A 923 2.11 -2.04 12.05
N LEU A 924 2.11 -1.82 13.37
CA LEU A 924 1.65 -0.56 13.98
C LEU A 924 2.56 0.60 13.55
N GLN A 925 1.97 1.62 12.91
CA GLN A 925 2.72 2.77 12.40
C GLN A 925 2.72 3.92 13.42
N TRP A 926 1.56 4.20 14.01
CA TRP A 926 1.40 5.25 15.01
C TRP A 926 0.16 5.01 15.87
N THR A 927 0.13 5.65 17.04
CA THR A 927 -1.01 5.69 17.95
C THR A 927 -1.36 7.12 18.32
N TYR A 928 -2.61 7.34 18.70
CA TYR A 928 -3.11 8.63 19.16
C TYR A 928 -3.95 8.44 20.42
N THR A 929 -3.63 9.20 21.47
CA THR A 929 -4.32 9.14 22.76
C THR A 929 -5.33 10.29 22.89
N THR A 930 -6.55 9.92 23.23
CA THR A 930 -7.72 10.77 23.46
C THR A 930 -7.99 10.93 24.97
N GLY A 931 -9.16 11.41 25.37
CA GLY A 931 -9.58 11.52 26.77
C GLY A 931 -10.47 10.38 27.26
N GLY A 932 -10.82 9.39 26.43
CA GLY A 932 -11.75 8.33 26.80
C GLY A 932 -11.92 7.25 25.72
N ARG A 933 -12.62 6.18 26.09
CA ARG A 933 -12.73 4.94 25.29
C ARG A 933 -13.11 5.23 23.84
N ILE A 934 -12.51 4.47 22.93
CA ILE A 934 -12.81 4.52 21.51
C ILE A 934 -13.92 3.51 21.21
N ASN A 935 -15.10 4.02 20.84
CA ASN A 935 -16.26 3.18 20.56
C ASN A 935 -16.32 2.74 19.10
N SER A 936 -15.82 3.58 18.20
CA SER A 936 -15.92 3.36 16.76
C SER A 936 -14.79 4.08 16.05
N VAL A 937 -14.27 3.40 15.03
CA VAL A 937 -13.29 3.91 14.09
C VAL A 937 -13.81 3.72 12.67
N ALA A 938 -13.36 4.57 11.76
CA ALA A 938 -13.61 4.45 10.33
C ALA A 938 -12.35 4.82 9.54
N ILE A 939 -12.11 4.15 8.42
CA ILE A 939 -11.00 4.47 7.51
C ILE A 939 -11.52 4.67 6.09
N SER A 940 -10.96 5.64 5.36
CA SER A 940 -11.26 5.84 3.94
C SER A 940 -10.94 4.56 3.16
N LYS A 941 -11.95 3.96 2.51
CA LYS A 941 -11.79 2.69 1.77
C LYS A 941 -10.90 2.89 0.56
N PHE A 942 -11.09 3.99 -0.14
CA PHE A 942 -10.21 4.49 -1.20
C PHE A 942 -9.47 5.73 -0.71
N TYR A 943 -8.25 5.91 -1.22
CA TYR A 943 -7.45 7.08 -0.95
C TYR A 943 -6.63 7.43 -2.19
N PRO A 944 -6.28 8.71 -2.42
CA PRO A 944 -5.67 9.12 -3.68
C PRO A 944 -4.41 8.33 -4.02
N CYS A 945 -3.55 7.99 -3.04
CA CYS A 945 -2.32 7.24 -3.28
C CYS A 945 -2.49 5.76 -3.60
N MET A 946 -3.70 5.23 -3.51
CA MET A 946 -4.03 3.90 -3.98
C MET A 946 -3.99 3.80 -5.51
N PHE A 947 -4.20 4.92 -6.22
CA PHE A 947 -4.33 4.93 -7.68
C PHE A 947 -2.99 5.13 -8.41
N PRO A 948 -2.81 4.68 -9.66
CA PRO A 948 -3.72 3.82 -10.41
C PRO A 948 -3.78 2.45 -9.71
N TYR A 949 -5.00 1.99 -9.50
CA TYR A 949 -5.26 0.66 -9.00
C TYR A 949 -5.84 -0.13 -10.16
N PRO A 950 -5.29 -1.30 -10.52
CA PRO A 950 -5.86 -2.14 -11.57
C PRO A 950 -7.30 -2.48 -11.20
N ASN A 951 -8.24 -1.82 -11.87
CA ASN A 951 -9.64 -1.83 -11.45
C ASN A 951 -10.42 -2.78 -12.36
N HIS A 952 -11.17 -3.69 -11.75
CA HIS A 952 -12.23 -4.42 -12.43
C HIS A 952 -13.45 -3.51 -12.45
N ASN A 953 -14.13 -3.30 -13.59
CA ASN A 953 -15.28 -2.38 -13.63
C ASN A 953 -16.23 -2.78 -14.74
N VAL A 954 -17.34 -3.43 -14.38
CA VAL A 954 -18.36 -3.90 -15.30
C VAL A 954 -19.67 -3.19 -14.99
N ALA A 955 -20.24 -2.55 -16.00
CA ALA A 955 -21.38 -1.68 -15.80
C ALA A 955 -22.56 -2.08 -16.68
N VAL A 956 -23.78 -1.86 -16.18
CA VAL A 956 -24.98 -1.83 -17.01
C VAL A 956 -25.20 -0.38 -17.46
N THR A 957 -24.89 -0.10 -18.73
CA THR A 957 -24.84 1.27 -19.26
C THR A 957 -26.13 1.71 -19.96
N ALA A 958 -26.96 0.75 -20.37
CA ALA A 958 -28.31 1.03 -20.82
C ALA A 958 -29.23 -0.15 -20.58
N LEU A 959 -30.45 0.13 -20.14
CA LEU A 959 -31.52 -0.85 -20.06
C LEU A 959 -32.76 -0.29 -20.73
N GLN A 960 -33.25 -1.01 -21.73
CA GLN A 960 -34.47 -0.66 -22.45
C GLN A 960 -35.32 -1.91 -22.61
N GLN A 961 -36.58 -1.80 -22.19
CA GLN A 961 -37.58 -2.75 -22.68
C GLN A 961 -37.73 -2.49 -24.18
N ASP A 962 -37.76 -3.57 -24.97
CA ASP A 962 -37.84 -3.62 -26.43
C ASP A 962 -37.46 -2.35 -27.20
N ILE A 963 -36.50 -2.38 -28.13
CA ILE A 963 -36.17 -1.24 -29.00
C ILE A 963 -37.40 -0.58 -29.69
N ARG A 964 -38.53 -1.29 -29.80
CA ARG A 964 -39.82 -0.79 -30.30
C ARG A 964 -40.64 0.00 -29.28
N ALA A 965 -40.19 0.13 -28.03
CA ALA A 965 -40.82 0.78 -26.87
C ALA A 965 -42.10 0.11 -26.33
N LYS A 966 -42.19 -1.23 -26.39
CA LYS A 966 -43.35 -1.99 -25.88
C LYS A 966 -43.40 -1.96 -24.35
N THR A 967 -44.51 -1.50 -23.77
CA THR A 967 -44.71 -1.38 -22.31
C THR A 967 -45.86 -2.23 -21.80
N VAL A 968 -46.77 -2.67 -22.67
CA VAL A 968 -47.94 -3.46 -22.30
C VAL A 968 -47.80 -4.87 -22.85
N ILE A 969 -47.85 -5.87 -21.97
CA ILE A 969 -47.63 -7.27 -22.30
C ILE A 969 -48.75 -8.12 -21.72
N GLY A 970 -49.43 -8.89 -22.57
CA GLY A 970 -50.36 -9.90 -22.10
C GLY A 970 -49.64 -10.97 -21.27
N GLN A 971 -50.20 -11.34 -20.11
CA GLN A 971 -49.63 -12.38 -19.25
C GLN A 971 -49.34 -13.68 -20.03
N ASN A 972 -48.16 -14.24 -19.81
CA ASN A 972 -47.56 -15.38 -20.53
C ASN A 972 -47.18 -15.12 -22.01
N ASN A 973 -47.17 -13.86 -22.46
CA ASN A 973 -46.47 -13.48 -23.69
C ASN A 973 -45.01 -13.12 -23.37
N THR A 974 -44.22 -12.96 -24.43
CA THR A 974 -42.79 -12.64 -24.31
C THR A 974 -42.50 -11.15 -24.50
N LEU A 975 -41.51 -10.65 -23.77
CA LEU A 975 -40.90 -9.33 -23.94
C LEU A 975 -39.40 -9.50 -24.19
N ARG A 976 -38.88 -8.86 -25.24
CA ARG A 976 -37.42 -8.74 -25.43
C ARG A 976 -36.88 -7.55 -24.65
N ILE A 977 -35.77 -7.75 -23.97
CA ILE A 977 -35.10 -6.77 -23.12
C ILE A 977 -33.69 -6.58 -23.69
N TYR A 978 -33.33 -5.33 -23.93
CA TYR A 978 -32.04 -4.95 -24.49
C TYR A 978 -31.21 -4.29 -23.41
N VAL A 979 -30.03 -4.86 -23.17
CA VAL A 979 -29.15 -4.45 -22.08
C VAL A 979 -27.79 -4.17 -22.66
N ASN A 980 -27.32 -2.93 -22.55
CA ASN A 980 -25.92 -2.63 -22.85
C ASN A 980 -25.11 -2.85 -21.59
N VAL A 981 -24.04 -3.61 -21.74
CA VAL A 981 -23.04 -3.81 -20.70
C VAL A 981 -21.67 -3.44 -21.25
N THR A 982 -20.89 -2.79 -20.39
CA THR A 982 -19.59 -2.22 -20.74
C THR A 982 -18.57 -2.66 -19.70
N ASN A 983 -17.38 -3.04 -20.16
CA ASN A 983 -16.22 -3.23 -19.29
C ASN A 983 -15.35 -1.96 -19.33
N TYR A 984 -15.41 -1.17 -18.28
CA TYR A 984 -14.55 0.01 -18.07
C TYR A 984 -13.23 -0.35 -17.38
N GLY A 985 -13.07 -1.60 -16.93
CA GLY A 985 -11.91 -2.07 -16.19
C GLY A 985 -10.71 -2.35 -17.08
N SER A 986 -9.59 -2.68 -16.43
CA SER A 986 -8.29 -2.92 -17.08
C SER A 986 -8.10 -4.38 -17.52
N PHE A 987 -9.04 -5.27 -17.19
CA PHE A 987 -8.95 -6.71 -17.41
C PHE A 987 -10.09 -7.23 -18.29
N THR A 988 -9.86 -8.33 -19.01
CA THR A 988 -10.96 -9.04 -19.69
C THR A 988 -11.83 -9.74 -18.64
N GLU A 989 -13.09 -9.35 -18.57
CA GLU A 989 -14.03 -9.84 -17.56
C GLU A 989 -14.99 -10.88 -18.09
N THR A 990 -15.34 -11.85 -17.25
CA THR A 990 -16.42 -12.81 -17.51
C THR A 990 -17.42 -12.83 -16.36
N PHE A 991 -18.54 -12.15 -16.56
CA PHE A 991 -19.51 -11.83 -15.51
C PHE A 991 -20.94 -12.21 -15.92
N GLU A 992 -21.79 -12.45 -14.93
CA GLU A 992 -23.23 -12.65 -15.11
C GLU A 992 -23.98 -11.31 -15.13
N VAL A 993 -24.93 -11.18 -16.05
CA VAL A 993 -25.89 -10.07 -16.11
C VAL A 993 -27.27 -10.64 -15.80
N VAL A 994 -27.93 -10.11 -14.78
CA VAL A 994 -29.26 -10.51 -14.33
C VAL A 994 -30.24 -9.38 -14.58
N ILE A 995 -31.43 -9.71 -15.07
CA ILE A 995 -32.55 -8.77 -15.20
C ILE A 995 -33.60 -9.14 -14.19
N TRP A 996 -33.95 -8.15 -13.39
CA TRP A 996 -34.93 -8.24 -12.33
C TRP A 996 -36.20 -7.50 -12.76
N ALA A 997 -37.35 -8.05 -12.35
CA ALA A 997 -38.63 -7.38 -12.40
C ALA A 997 -39.16 -7.25 -10.97
N ARG A 998 -39.45 -6.01 -10.55
CA ARG A 998 -40.01 -5.71 -9.24
C ARG A 998 -41.46 -5.26 -9.38
N GLY A 999 -42.37 -5.96 -8.69
CA GLY A 999 -43.80 -5.72 -8.75
C GLY A 999 -44.63 -6.99 -8.46
N PRO A 1000 -45.97 -6.91 -8.58
CA PRO A 1000 -46.73 -5.74 -8.99
C PRO A 1000 -46.94 -4.76 -7.82
N PHE A 1001 -46.81 -3.46 -8.06
CA PHE A 1001 -47.00 -2.38 -7.05
C PHE A 1001 -48.48 -2.15 -6.70
N THR A 1002 -49.19 -3.22 -6.33
CA THR A 1002 -50.63 -3.24 -6.05
C THR A 1002 -50.96 -2.69 -4.66
N SER A 1003 -49.96 -2.68 -3.78
CA SER A 1003 -49.86 -2.09 -2.45
C SER A 1003 -48.36 -2.00 -2.11
N PRO A 1004 -47.89 -1.05 -1.29
CA PRO A 1004 -46.48 -0.95 -0.86
C PRO A 1004 -45.92 -2.20 -0.14
N SER A 1005 -46.74 -3.21 0.10
CA SER A 1005 -46.44 -4.44 0.84
C SER A 1005 -46.51 -5.71 -0.02
N SER A 1006 -46.66 -5.61 -1.34
CA SER A 1006 -46.91 -6.76 -2.23
C SER A 1006 -45.99 -6.85 -3.46
N SER A 1007 -44.97 -6.00 -3.57
CA SER A 1007 -43.99 -6.09 -4.65
C SER A 1007 -42.97 -7.19 -4.36
N GLU A 1008 -42.84 -8.15 -5.27
CA GLU A 1008 -41.79 -9.16 -5.25
C GLU A 1008 -40.72 -8.81 -6.29
N GLU A 1009 -39.48 -9.22 -6.03
CA GLU A 1009 -38.35 -9.11 -6.93
C GLU A 1009 -38.11 -10.46 -7.61
N ILE A 1010 -38.22 -10.48 -8.93
CA ILE A 1010 -38.26 -11.70 -9.75
C ILE A 1010 -37.06 -11.67 -10.70
N ASP A 1011 -36.21 -12.70 -10.64
CA ASP A 1011 -35.22 -12.95 -11.70
C ASP A 1011 -35.97 -13.41 -12.96
N ILE A 1012 -35.97 -12.55 -13.98
CA ILE A 1012 -36.73 -12.78 -15.21
C ILE A 1012 -35.86 -13.24 -16.38
N ALA A 1013 -34.56 -12.96 -16.33
CA ALA A 1013 -33.58 -13.43 -17.31
C ALA A 1013 -32.15 -13.19 -16.80
N ARG A 1014 -31.23 -14.09 -17.16
CA ARG A 1014 -29.79 -13.92 -16.92
C ARG A 1014 -28.94 -14.43 -18.08
N GLN A 1015 -27.77 -13.85 -18.26
CA GLN A 1015 -26.80 -14.29 -19.26
C GLN A 1015 -25.37 -13.96 -18.81
N ARG A 1016 -24.48 -14.94 -18.97
CA ARG A 1016 -23.03 -14.75 -18.80
C ARG A 1016 -22.41 -14.18 -20.08
N VAL A 1017 -21.50 -13.21 -19.93
CA VAL A 1017 -20.82 -12.53 -21.03
C VAL A 1017 -19.33 -12.39 -20.71
N THR A 1018 -18.49 -12.34 -21.76
CA THR A 1018 -17.06 -12.03 -21.65
C THR A 1018 -16.76 -10.78 -22.47
N LEU A 1019 -16.10 -9.78 -21.89
CA LEU A 1019 -15.77 -8.51 -22.54
C LEU A 1019 -14.32 -8.11 -22.29
N ASN A 1020 -13.63 -7.65 -23.33
CA ASN A 1020 -12.30 -7.05 -23.18
C ASN A 1020 -12.40 -5.62 -22.58
N PRO A 1021 -11.30 -5.07 -22.05
CA PRO A 1021 -11.25 -3.67 -21.61
C PRO A 1021 -11.79 -2.70 -22.68
N GLY A 1022 -12.67 -1.78 -22.27
CA GLY A 1022 -13.33 -0.80 -23.15
C GLY A 1022 -14.43 -1.36 -24.05
N GLU A 1023 -14.68 -2.67 -24.05
CA GLU A 1023 -15.69 -3.29 -24.89
C GLU A 1023 -17.10 -3.03 -24.34
N THR A 1024 -18.04 -2.74 -25.26
CA THR A 1024 -19.47 -2.65 -24.96
C THR A 1024 -20.23 -3.61 -25.86
N THR A 1025 -21.16 -4.37 -25.29
CA THR A 1025 -22.06 -5.25 -26.05
C THR A 1025 -23.51 -5.07 -25.64
N THR A 1026 -24.43 -5.43 -26.54
CA THR A 1026 -25.86 -5.46 -26.27
C THR A 1026 -26.34 -6.90 -26.12
N LEU A 1027 -26.82 -7.25 -24.93
CA LEU A 1027 -27.49 -8.51 -24.65
C LEU A 1027 -28.98 -8.40 -24.99
N ILE A 1028 -29.54 -9.46 -25.59
CA ILE A 1028 -30.96 -9.56 -25.93
C ILE A 1028 -31.55 -10.70 -25.11
N LEU A 1029 -32.21 -10.35 -24.01
CA LEU A 1029 -32.83 -11.27 -23.08
C LEU A 1029 -34.33 -11.35 -23.35
N THR A 1030 -34.96 -12.48 -23.05
CA THR A 1030 -36.40 -12.66 -23.27
C THR A 1030 -37.08 -13.01 -21.95
N TRP A 1031 -37.98 -12.14 -21.49
CA TRP A 1031 -38.86 -12.42 -20.38
C TRP A 1031 -40.12 -13.11 -20.89
N ASN A 1032 -40.46 -14.27 -20.33
CA ASN A 1032 -41.79 -14.85 -20.43
C ASN A 1032 -42.62 -14.30 -19.26
N ALA A 1033 -43.54 -13.38 -19.53
CA ALA A 1033 -44.29 -12.59 -18.54
C ALA A 1033 -45.31 -13.44 -17.75
N SER A 1034 -44.83 -14.46 -17.05
CA SER A 1034 -45.60 -15.39 -16.21
C SER A 1034 -45.97 -14.80 -14.85
N ALA A 1035 -45.36 -13.68 -14.48
CA ALA A 1035 -45.65 -12.97 -13.24
C ALA A 1035 -47.13 -12.53 -13.17
N PRO A 1036 -47.67 -12.27 -11.97
CA PRO A 1036 -49.02 -11.74 -11.82
C PRO A 1036 -49.26 -10.48 -12.66
N LYS A 1037 -50.51 -10.17 -12.97
CA LYS A 1037 -50.83 -8.93 -13.68
C LYS A 1037 -50.60 -7.73 -12.76
N GLY A 1038 -50.15 -6.63 -13.34
CA GLY A 1038 -49.88 -5.38 -12.64
C GLY A 1038 -48.70 -4.63 -13.22
N ILE A 1039 -48.19 -3.67 -12.44
CA ILE A 1039 -47.15 -2.72 -12.85
C ILE A 1039 -45.80 -3.16 -12.28
N TYR A 1040 -44.80 -3.23 -13.14
CA TYR A 1040 -43.44 -3.68 -12.82
C TYR A 1040 -42.40 -2.64 -13.21
N THR A 1041 -41.38 -2.51 -12.38
CA THR A 1041 -40.13 -1.82 -12.70
C THR A 1041 -39.10 -2.90 -13.06
N LEU A 1042 -38.37 -2.70 -14.17
CA LEU A 1042 -37.26 -3.58 -14.54
C LEU A 1042 -35.94 -2.92 -14.16
N TYR A 1043 -34.94 -3.71 -13.81
CA TYR A 1043 -33.56 -3.25 -13.71
C TYR A 1043 -32.62 -4.39 -14.10
N GLY A 1044 -31.42 -4.01 -14.51
CA GLY A 1044 -30.37 -4.93 -14.89
C GLY A 1044 -29.20 -4.73 -13.98
N GLU A 1045 -28.57 -5.83 -13.62
CA GLU A 1045 -27.50 -5.91 -12.64
C GLU A 1045 -26.37 -6.75 -13.23
N ALA A 1046 -25.13 -6.24 -13.14
CA ALA A 1046 -23.91 -6.95 -13.44
C ALA A 1046 -23.30 -7.46 -12.12
N GLU A 1047 -22.85 -8.71 -12.12
CA GLU A 1047 -22.07 -9.31 -11.03
C GLU A 1047 -20.89 -8.41 -10.63
N ILE A 1048 -20.70 -8.17 -9.32
CA ILE A 1048 -19.50 -7.50 -8.82
C ILE A 1048 -18.29 -8.40 -9.04
N MET A 1049 -17.30 -7.87 -9.76
CA MET A 1049 -16.01 -8.53 -9.94
C MET A 1049 -15.13 -8.34 -8.71
N LYS A 1050 -14.22 -9.28 -8.49
CA LYS A 1050 -13.19 -9.09 -7.46
C LYS A 1050 -12.39 -7.83 -7.80
N ASP A 1051 -12.04 -7.03 -6.78
CA ASP A 1051 -11.28 -5.79 -6.95
C ASP A 1051 -12.02 -4.71 -7.79
N GLU A 1052 -13.35 -4.76 -7.84
CA GLU A 1052 -14.19 -3.73 -8.45
C GLU A 1052 -14.52 -2.60 -7.48
N ILE A 1053 -14.05 -1.40 -7.81
CA ILE A 1053 -14.16 -0.19 -6.98
C ILE A 1053 -15.50 0.54 -7.20
N TYR A 1054 -16.04 0.50 -8.43
CA TYR A 1054 -17.15 1.36 -8.87
C TYR A 1054 -18.49 0.62 -8.97
N VAL A 1055 -18.93 0.02 -7.87
CA VAL A 1055 -20.11 -0.86 -7.87
C VAL A 1055 -21.47 -0.18 -8.12
N TYR A 1056 -21.52 1.15 -8.05
CA TYR A 1056 -22.78 1.91 -8.23
C TYR A 1056 -23.30 1.87 -9.68
N ASN A 1057 -22.45 1.53 -10.66
CA ASN A 1057 -22.82 1.45 -12.08
C ASN A 1057 -23.18 0.01 -12.53
N ASN A 1058 -23.06 -0.98 -11.62
CA ASN A 1058 -23.39 -2.37 -11.90
C ASN A 1058 -24.90 -2.57 -12.06
N GLU A 1059 -25.73 -1.71 -11.46
CA GLU A 1059 -27.17 -1.81 -11.56
C GLU A 1059 -27.82 -0.55 -12.12
N LEU A 1060 -28.68 -0.74 -13.13
CA LEU A 1060 -29.42 0.32 -13.82
C LEU A 1060 -30.90 -0.01 -13.95
N ILE A 1061 -31.76 0.91 -13.50
CA ILE A 1061 -33.21 0.81 -13.60
C ILE A 1061 -33.71 1.25 -14.99
N CYS A 1062 -34.64 0.48 -15.53
CA CYS A 1062 -35.35 0.78 -16.76
C CYS A 1062 -36.20 2.04 -16.57
N PRO A 1063 -36.10 3.03 -17.47
CA PRO A 1063 -36.82 4.31 -17.31
C PRO A 1063 -38.34 4.20 -17.51
N LYS A 1064 -38.86 3.02 -17.90
CA LYS A 1064 -40.27 2.84 -18.23
C LYS A 1064 -40.84 1.64 -17.48
N LEU A 1065 -42.03 1.86 -16.94
CA LEU A 1065 -42.84 0.83 -16.28
C LEU A 1065 -43.39 -0.18 -17.30
N ILE A 1066 -43.52 -1.42 -16.84
CA ILE A 1066 -44.05 -2.54 -17.61
C ILE A 1066 -45.39 -2.98 -17.03
N TYR A 1067 -46.38 -3.10 -17.89
CA TYR A 1067 -47.74 -3.48 -17.54
C TYR A 1067 -47.97 -4.92 -18.01
N ILE A 1068 -48.11 -5.85 -17.06
CA ILE A 1068 -48.59 -7.19 -17.35
C ILE A 1068 -50.11 -7.17 -17.23
N VAL A 1069 -50.81 -7.44 -18.33
CA VAL A 1069 -52.27 -7.30 -18.46
C VAL A 1069 -52.92 -8.57 -19.02
N ILE A 1070 -54.23 -8.56 -19.23
CA ILE A 1070 -54.89 -9.58 -20.06
C ILE A 1070 -54.38 -9.45 -21.49
N THR A 1071 -54.02 -10.56 -22.14
CA THR A 1071 -53.68 -10.55 -23.56
C THR A 1071 -54.81 -9.88 -24.37
N GLY A 1072 -54.50 -8.77 -25.04
CA GLY A 1072 -55.45 -8.00 -25.84
C GLY A 1072 -55.92 -6.69 -25.22
N ASP A 1073 -55.66 -6.44 -23.93
CA ASP A 1073 -55.89 -5.16 -23.24
C ASP A 1073 -54.70 -4.22 -23.55
N ILE A 1074 -54.80 -3.46 -24.64
CA ILE A 1074 -53.73 -2.62 -25.20
C ILE A 1074 -53.70 -1.25 -24.49
N ASP A 1075 -54.86 -0.78 -24.03
CA ASP A 1075 -54.98 0.48 -23.29
C ASP A 1075 -54.95 0.37 -21.78
N HIS A 1076 -54.70 -0.85 -21.27
CA HIS A 1076 -54.44 -1.17 -19.88
C HIS A 1076 -55.55 -0.62 -18.96
N ASP A 1077 -56.81 -0.72 -19.42
CA ASP A 1077 -58.02 -0.28 -18.70
C ASP A 1077 -58.69 -1.39 -17.89
N GLY A 1078 -58.11 -2.59 -17.88
CA GLY A 1078 -58.62 -3.77 -17.18
C GLY A 1078 -59.66 -4.53 -17.99
N SER A 1079 -59.91 -4.19 -19.26
CA SER A 1079 -60.86 -4.90 -20.12
C SER A 1079 -60.34 -5.05 -21.55
N VAL A 1080 -60.72 -6.14 -22.23
CA VAL A 1080 -60.43 -6.29 -23.68
C VAL A 1080 -61.67 -5.88 -24.46
N GLY A 1081 -61.72 -4.62 -24.87
CA GLY A 1081 -62.92 -3.95 -25.36
C GLY A 1081 -62.82 -3.31 -26.74
N LEU A 1082 -63.76 -2.40 -27.01
CA LEU A 1082 -63.81 -1.67 -28.27
C LEU A 1082 -62.62 -0.71 -28.41
N THR A 1083 -62.14 -0.14 -27.30
CA THR A 1083 -61.00 0.79 -27.28
C THR A 1083 -59.71 0.10 -27.73
N ASP A 1084 -59.43 -1.11 -27.24
CA ASP A 1084 -58.29 -1.92 -27.70
C ASP A 1084 -58.38 -2.28 -29.17
N LEU A 1085 -59.56 -2.73 -29.61
CA LEU A 1085 -59.78 -3.06 -31.01
C LEU A 1085 -59.56 -1.84 -31.92
N VAL A 1086 -59.99 -0.64 -31.47
CA VAL A 1086 -59.74 0.61 -32.19
C VAL A 1086 -58.25 0.93 -32.24
N LYS A 1087 -57.50 0.79 -31.14
CA LYS A 1087 -56.04 0.98 -31.13
C LYS A 1087 -55.35 0.02 -32.09
N LEU A 1088 -55.64 -1.27 -32.01
CA LEU A 1088 -55.08 -2.27 -32.93
C LEU A 1088 -55.46 -1.97 -34.38
N ALA A 1089 -56.70 -1.56 -34.66
CA ALA A 1089 -57.14 -1.20 -36.00
C ALA A 1089 -56.40 0.03 -36.58
N LEU A 1090 -56.05 1.01 -35.75
CA LEU A 1090 -55.27 2.18 -36.16
C LEU A 1090 -53.82 1.81 -36.50
N ALA A 1091 -53.26 0.82 -35.82
CA ALA A 1091 -51.92 0.29 -36.07
C ALA A 1091 -51.88 -0.84 -37.11
N TYR A 1092 -53.04 -1.37 -37.56
CA TYR A 1092 -53.09 -2.56 -38.41
C TYR A 1092 -52.33 -2.38 -39.73
N GLY A 1093 -51.44 -3.34 -40.02
CA GLY A 1093 -50.56 -3.34 -41.20
C GLY A 1093 -49.27 -2.55 -41.04
N SER A 1094 -49.00 -1.97 -39.86
CA SER A 1094 -47.76 -1.22 -39.58
C SER A 1094 -46.63 -2.13 -39.09
N LYS A 1095 -45.40 -1.62 -39.21
CA LYS A 1095 -44.14 -2.19 -38.68
C LYS A 1095 -43.28 -1.08 -38.05
N PRO A 1096 -42.22 -1.43 -37.28
CA PRO A 1096 -41.33 -0.42 -36.70
C PRO A 1096 -40.84 0.61 -37.72
N GLY A 1097 -41.01 1.89 -37.39
CA GLY A 1097 -40.67 3.03 -38.26
C GLY A 1097 -41.85 3.64 -39.03
N ASP A 1098 -42.99 2.96 -39.10
CA ASP A 1098 -44.20 3.55 -39.70
C ASP A 1098 -44.85 4.59 -38.77
N PRO A 1099 -45.47 5.67 -39.29
CA PRO A 1099 -46.07 6.73 -38.47
C PRO A 1099 -47.22 6.28 -37.56
N ASN A 1100 -47.87 5.15 -37.89
CA ASN A 1100 -48.97 4.56 -37.12
C ASN A 1100 -48.56 3.29 -36.37
N TRP A 1101 -47.25 3.00 -36.26
CA TRP A 1101 -46.74 1.89 -35.47
C TRP A 1101 -47.03 2.12 -33.99
N ASP A 1102 -47.67 1.13 -33.36
CA ASP A 1102 -47.82 1.04 -31.91
C ASP A 1102 -47.27 -0.31 -31.45
N PRO A 1103 -46.17 -0.34 -30.67
CA PRO A 1103 -45.55 -1.59 -30.23
C PRO A 1103 -46.44 -2.42 -29.29
N ASN A 1104 -47.41 -1.81 -28.60
CA ASN A 1104 -48.34 -2.52 -27.74
C ASN A 1104 -49.42 -3.27 -28.54
N CYS A 1105 -49.59 -2.94 -29.83
CA CYS A 1105 -50.51 -3.63 -30.73
C CYS A 1105 -49.91 -4.90 -31.38
N ASP A 1106 -48.60 -5.11 -31.32
CA ASP A 1106 -47.90 -6.33 -31.75
C ASP A 1106 -47.97 -7.39 -30.63
N LEU A 1107 -49.12 -8.05 -30.51
CA LEU A 1107 -49.47 -8.97 -29.44
C LEU A 1107 -48.72 -10.31 -29.55
N ASP A 1108 -48.19 -10.66 -30.71
CA ASP A 1108 -47.39 -11.88 -30.91
C ASP A 1108 -45.88 -11.68 -31.04
N ASP A 1109 -45.44 -10.43 -30.95
CA ASP A 1109 -44.04 -10.00 -30.92
C ASP A 1109 -43.24 -10.34 -32.20
N ASN A 1110 -43.96 -10.46 -33.33
CA ASN A 1110 -43.38 -10.83 -34.63
C ASN A 1110 -42.79 -9.65 -35.43
N GLY A 1111 -42.93 -8.41 -34.93
CA GLY A 1111 -42.42 -7.20 -35.58
C GLY A 1111 -43.39 -6.57 -36.58
N SER A 1112 -44.67 -6.93 -36.54
CA SER A 1112 -45.73 -6.35 -37.38
C SER A 1112 -47.09 -6.44 -36.70
N VAL A 1113 -47.94 -5.43 -36.85
CA VAL A 1113 -49.34 -5.50 -36.38
C VAL A 1113 -50.20 -6.06 -37.50
N GLY A 1114 -50.71 -7.29 -37.36
CA GLY A 1114 -51.36 -8.01 -38.44
C GLY A 1114 -52.55 -8.88 -38.02
N LEU A 1115 -52.87 -9.85 -38.88
CA LEU A 1115 -53.99 -10.76 -38.65
C LEU A 1115 -53.80 -11.62 -37.38
N THR A 1116 -52.57 -12.02 -37.08
CA THR A 1116 -52.28 -12.83 -35.90
C THR A 1116 -52.53 -12.06 -34.61
N ASP A 1117 -52.20 -10.77 -34.55
CA ASP A 1117 -52.51 -9.88 -33.42
C ASP A 1117 -54.02 -9.66 -33.28
N LEU A 1118 -54.72 -9.39 -34.37
CA LEU A 1118 -56.17 -9.25 -34.36
C LEU A 1118 -56.85 -10.54 -33.88
N VAL A 1119 -56.37 -11.71 -34.31
CA VAL A 1119 -56.86 -13.01 -33.84
C VAL A 1119 -56.59 -13.18 -32.35
N LYS A 1120 -55.39 -12.82 -31.86
CA LYS A 1120 -55.08 -12.84 -30.42
C LYS A 1120 -56.05 -11.95 -29.64
N LEU A 1121 -56.23 -10.69 -30.02
CA LEU A 1121 -57.18 -9.79 -29.37
C LEU A 1121 -58.60 -10.36 -29.37
N ALA A 1122 -59.06 -10.89 -30.51
CA ALA A 1122 -60.40 -11.45 -30.65
C ALA A 1122 -60.66 -12.67 -29.75
N LEU A 1123 -59.63 -13.47 -29.42
CA LEU A 1123 -59.75 -14.61 -28.50
C LEU A 1123 -60.07 -14.19 -27.06
N TYR A 1124 -59.66 -12.99 -26.68
CA TYR A 1124 -59.87 -12.44 -25.34
C TYR A 1124 -60.93 -11.33 -25.30
N TYR A 1125 -61.54 -10.96 -26.43
CA TYR A 1125 -62.53 -9.88 -26.49
C TYR A 1125 -63.72 -10.12 -25.55
N GLY A 1126 -64.03 -9.12 -24.73
CA GLY A 1126 -65.04 -9.18 -23.67
C GLY A 1126 -64.54 -9.77 -22.35
N SER A 1127 -63.26 -10.11 -22.24
CA SER A 1127 -62.62 -10.43 -20.97
C SER A 1127 -62.48 -9.16 -20.13
N VAL A 1128 -62.61 -9.31 -18.81
CA VAL A 1128 -62.43 -8.22 -17.84
C VAL A 1128 -61.57 -8.77 -16.72
N ASP A 1129 -60.55 -8.01 -16.33
CA ASP A 1129 -59.75 -8.30 -15.16
C ASP A 1129 -60.46 -7.77 -13.91
N PRO A 1130 -60.51 -8.52 -12.81
CA PRO A 1130 -60.82 -7.94 -11.51
C PRO A 1130 -59.78 -6.90 -11.03
N TRP A 1131 -58.63 -6.80 -11.70
CA TRP A 1131 -57.61 -5.78 -11.47
C TRP A 1131 -57.99 -4.44 -12.13
N PRO A 1132 -57.99 -3.31 -11.40
CA PRO A 1132 -58.36 -2.00 -11.94
C PRO A 1132 -57.27 -1.35 -12.81
#